data_AF-A0A9E2YRY5-F1
#
_entry.id   AF-A0A9E2YRY5-F1
#
_cell.length_a   1.000
_cell.length_b   1.000
_cell.length_c   1.000
_cell.angle_alpha   90.00
_cell.angle_beta   90.00
_cell.angle_gamma   90.00
#
_symmetry.space_group_name_H-M   'P 1'
#
loop_
_entity.id
_entity.type
_entity.pdbx_description
1 polymer ?
#
loop_
_entity_poly.entity_id
_entity_poly.type
_entity_poly.pdbx_seq_one_letter_code
_entity_poly.pdbx_strand_id
1 'polypeptide(L)'
;MQPSDRHQQDHDKPEEPRLARSLDGGETWTIETSRDLLPPNQGGRQPQDLSEPIDFQRPGFAMTIRFLDSNTGPSLLWFTYDKGRTWKGPFRFPQFGNGVAARTDYLIDGNREATVFLTEAKSNHKEGRPFCARTSDGGLTWKFASYIGGEPRGFAIMPSTVRLDRNRLVTLVRVHDGRENRIDGYRSSDNAVSWNWVNTVAETGEFGGNPPMLIRLIDGRLCVTYGVRAQPYGIRAKFSDDNGTTWSDAVTIRDGAPAWEIGYPRSVQRPDGKIVTAYYFNDGPHNERFIESTVWTPPAPSAINLSTATVVAPPDNIAAKVLVEELEKRTGIRLKESATPPGREPSIVISAGAPIPAEGYRLYVDQSSGTPVVRISGADARGELFGAGQLLRRVTWARGEIRVAADLDITTSPRYPIRGHQLGYRTQANSYDAWSAAQFEQYIRELTFFGVNSIEGIPLQDDRPTAVMKTPRREMNRAIGEICKRYGLDYWVWIPVEFDLNDGPQRSKMLDRCNEFFTDTPELTGIFFPGGDPGHNAPELVIPFLQDMAERLRAAHPKAKVWLSLQWFTPQQIDYVYDYLNRVSPDWFGGLVAGPSSPPIPETRRRLPAKYKYRDYPDLTHNKLSQFQVPSWDQAYALTLGREAVNPRPAEYAMLHNRLAAYTDGFISYSDGAHDDVNKTVWSALSWDPDMNVRDIVIDYARAYFNSEVGLRAADAIFALEKNWHGPLKDNGAVEGTLLQWQQLERSAPELEKNWRWQMCLLRAYYDAYVRHRLFNETRLEQEANAEMAQAA
;
A
#
# COMPACT_ATOMS: atom_id res chain seq x y z
N MET A 1 11.23 46.42 -29.72
CA MET A 1 11.24 45.76 -28.41
C MET A 1 9.83 45.30 -28.11
N GLN A 2 9.63 44.02 -27.80
CA GLN A 2 8.33 43.55 -27.30
C GLN A 2 7.96 44.25 -25.99
N PRO A 3 6.66 44.44 -25.69
CA PRO A 3 6.21 44.92 -24.39
C PRO A 3 6.83 44.11 -23.25
N SER A 4 7.31 44.79 -22.19
CA SER A 4 7.93 44.14 -21.04
C SER A 4 6.96 43.31 -20.19
N ASP A 5 5.67 43.29 -20.53
CA ASP A 5 4.59 42.57 -19.86
C ASP A 5 4.16 41.29 -20.59
N ARG A 6 4.86 40.92 -21.67
CA ARG A 6 4.68 39.64 -22.39
C ARG A 6 5.97 38.82 -22.42
N HIS A 7 5.79 37.53 -22.69
CA HIS A 7 6.91 36.61 -22.90
C HIS A 7 7.82 37.11 -24.02
N GLN A 8 9.12 37.18 -23.77
CA GLN A 8 10.07 37.69 -24.76
C GLN A 8 10.39 36.62 -25.80
N GLN A 9 9.76 36.73 -26.95
CA GLN A 9 9.98 35.85 -28.10
C GLN A 9 10.34 36.67 -29.34
N ASP A 10 11.33 36.22 -30.10
CA ASP A 10 11.64 36.75 -31.42
C ASP A 10 10.84 35.98 -32.47
N HIS A 11 9.73 36.56 -32.94
CA HIS A 11 8.83 35.91 -33.90
C HIS A 11 9.39 35.87 -35.34
N ASP A 12 10.49 36.59 -35.61
CA ASP A 12 11.14 36.58 -36.92
C ASP A 12 12.10 35.37 -37.07
N LYS A 13 12.39 34.66 -35.97
CA LYS A 13 13.21 33.44 -35.95
C LYS A 13 12.36 32.16 -36.01
N PRO A 14 12.91 31.05 -36.55
CA PRO A 14 12.20 29.77 -36.54
C PRO A 14 12.02 29.24 -35.12
N GLU A 15 10.87 28.60 -34.89
CA GLU A 15 10.58 27.87 -33.65
C GLU A 15 10.97 26.39 -33.83
N GLU A 16 11.68 25.83 -32.86
CA GLU A 16 12.08 24.42 -32.89
C GLU A 16 11.74 23.71 -31.58
N PRO A 17 10.85 22.69 -31.60
CA PRO A 17 10.58 21.89 -30.43
C PRO A 17 11.80 21.07 -29.99
N ARG A 18 12.02 21.00 -28.67
CA ARG A 18 13.07 20.19 -28.03
C ARG A 18 12.50 19.38 -26.89
N LEU A 19 13.14 18.24 -26.61
CA LEU A 19 12.85 17.41 -25.45
C LEU A 19 14.13 17.21 -24.65
N ALA A 20 14.11 17.47 -23.35
CA ALA A 20 15.21 17.14 -22.45
C ALA A 20 14.83 15.92 -21.59
N ARG A 21 15.74 14.96 -21.43
CA ARG A 21 15.53 13.76 -20.61
C ARG A 21 16.67 13.58 -19.62
N SER A 22 16.32 13.23 -18.39
CA SER A 22 17.25 12.75 -17.35
C SER A 22 16.86 11.33 -16.96
N LEU A 23 17.87 10.47 -16.78
CA LEU A 23 17.69 9.06 -16.36
C LEU A 23 18.30 8.78 -14.98
N ASP A 24 18.90 9.78 -14.35
CA ASP A 24 19.65 9.70 -13.10
C ASP A 24 19.06 10.62 -12.01
N GLY A 25 17.80 11.03 -12.16
CA GLY A 25 17.13 11.87 -11.16
C GLY A 25 17.62 13.32 -11.17
N GLY A 26 17.82 13.88 -12.36
CA GLY A 26 18.10 15.29 -12.59
C GLY A 26 19.57 15.71 -12.49
N GLU A 27 20.50 14.76 -12.34
CA GLU A 27 21.94 15.05 -12.27
C GLU A 27 22.49 15.38 -13.66
N THR A 28 22.08 14.63 -14.68
CA THR A 28 22.44 14.88 -16.08
C THR A 28 21.23 14.89 -17.00
N TRP A 29 21.33 15.68 -18.07
CA TRP A 29 20.27 15.88 -19.05
C TRP A 29 20.79 15.71 -20.47
N THR A 30 20.02 14.99 -21.30
CA THR A 30 20.23 14.89 -22.74
C THR A 30 19.14 15.68 -23.46
N ILE A 31 19.53 16.63 -24.31
CA ILE A 31 18.61 17.39 -25.16
C ILE A 31 18.51 16.70 -26.52
N GLU A 32 17.29 16.38 -26.92
CA GLU A 32 16.98 15.58 -28.10
C GLU A 32 16.00 16.31 -29.02
N THR A 33 16.14 16.04 -30.32
CA THR A 33 15.20 16.49 -31.35
C THR A 33 14.22 15.35 -31.63
N SER A 34 13.10 15.33 -30.92
CA SER A 34 12.08 14.29 -31.07
C SER A 34 11.16 14.60 -32.25
N ARG A 35 11.50 14.10 -33.45
CA ARG A 35 10.69 14.29 -34.66
C ARG A 35 9.26 13.76 -34.52
N ASP A 36 9.05 12.72 -33.71
CA ASP A 36 7.74 12.11 -33.48
C ASP A 36 6.76 13.01 -32.70
N LEU A 37 7.27 14.04 -32.01
CA LEU A 37 6.49 15.01 -31.24
C LEU A 37 6.22 16.32 -31.99
N LEU A 38 6.69 16.46 -33.23
CA LEU A 38 6.45 17.67 -34.01
C LEU A 38 4.95 17.82 -34.28
N PRO A 39 4.39 19.03 -34.10
CA PRO A 39 3.01 19.30 -34.48
C PRO A 39 2.87 19.32 -36.02
N PRO A 40 1.68 19.06 -36.57
CA PRO A 40 1.48 18.98 -38.02
C PRO A 40 1.90 20.25 -38.79
N ASN A 41 1.70 21.44 -38.19
CA ASN A 41 2.06 22.72 -38.78
C ASN A 41 3.59 22.97 -38.85
N GLN A 42 4.39 22.19 -38.12
CA GLN A 42 5.86 22.23 -38.15
C GLN A 42 6.45 21.00 -38.88
N GLY A 43 5.66 20.34 -39.73
CA GLY A 43 6.10 19.17 -40.51
C GLY A 43 5.98 17.83 -39.79
N GLY A 44 5.23 17.78 -38.67
CA GLY A 44 4.87 16.53 -37.98
C GLY A 44 3.89 15.65 -38.75
N ARG A 45 3.68 14.43 -38.26
CA ARG A 45 2.69 13.48 -38.83
C ARG A 45 1.27 14.04 -38.71
N GLN A 46 0.40 13.68 -39.67
CA GLN A 46 -1.02 14.02 -39.59
C GLN A 46 -1.72 13.23 -38.47
N PRO A 47 -2.70 13.83 -37.76
CA PRO A 47 -3.43 13.14 -36.71
C PRO A 47 -4.26 11.97 -37.22
N GLN A 48 -4.22 10.85 -36.50
CA GLN A 48 -5.06 9.67 -36.74
C GLN A 48 -5.91 9.33 -35.52
N ASP A 49 -6.89 8.44 -35.67
CA ASP A 49 -7.63 7.92 -34.53
C ASP A 49 -6.83 6.82 -33.84
N LEU A 50 -6.98 6.70 -32.52
CA LEU A 50 -6.37 5.60 -31.77
C LEU A 50 -7.20 4.34 -32.01
N SER A 51 -6.57 3.29 -32.56
CA SER A 51 -7.24 2.01 -32.87
C SER A 51 -6.97 0.91 -31.85
N GLU A 52 -5.89 1.03 -31.07
CA GLU A 52 -5.49 0.06 -30.05
C GLU A 52 -5.47 0.72 -28.67
N PRO A 53 -5.95 0.02 -27.62
CA PRO A 53 -5.98 0.58 -26.28
C PRO A 53 -4.55 0.78 -25.74
N ILE A 54 -4.30 1.94 -25.17
CA ILE A 54 -3.10 2.25 -24.39
C ILE A 54 -3.13 1.45 -23.09
N ASP A 55 -2.03 0.78 -22.78
CA ASP A 55 -1.75 0.22 -21.46
C ASP A 55 -1.07 1.31 -20.61
N PHE A 56 -1.78 1.89 -19.66
CA PHE A 56 -1.30 3.01 -18.85
C PHE A 56 -0.33 2.61 -17.72
N GLN A 57 -0.31 1.33 -17.30
CA GLN A 57 0.59 0.87 -16.23
C GLN A 57 1.85 0.19 -16.76
N ARG A 58 1.98 0.07 -18.09
CA ARG A 58 3.20 -0.44 -18.73
C ARG A 58 4.42 0.39 -18.28
N PRO A 59 5.50 -0.26 -17.79
CA PRO A 59 6.72 0.44 -17.40
C PRO A 59 7.26 1.32 -18.52
N GLY A 60 7.69 2.53 -18.17
CA GLY A 60 8.20 3.51 -19.14
C GLY A 60 7.10 4.32 -19.85
N PHE A 61 5.82 4.11 -19.50
CA PHE A 61 4.72 4.92 -20.01
C PHE A 61 4.82 6.41 -19.64
N ALA A 62 4.54 7.27 -20.60
CA ALA A 62 4.16 8.67 -20.38
C ALA A 62 3.21 9.14 -21.49
N MET A 63 2.40 10.14 -21.19
CA MET A 63 1.44 10.73 -22.14
C MET A 63 1.57 12.24 -22.16
N THR A 64 1.36 12.84 -23.33
CA THR A 64 1.19 14.28 -23.50
C THR A 64 0.01 14.57 -24.40
N ILE A 65 -0.84 15.49 -23.96
CA ILE A 65 -1.95 16.05 -24.73
C ILE A 65 -1.63 17.54 -24.90
N ARG A 66 -1.46 17.98 -26.15
CA ARG A 66 -0.93 19.32 -26.48
C ARG A 66 -1.92 20.08 -27.34
N PHE A 67 -2.19 21.33 -26.96
CA PHE A 67 -2.99 22.25 -27.75
C PHE A 67 -2.26 22.71 -29.02
N LEU A 68 -3.04 23.01 -30.07
CA LEU A 68 -2.57 23.70 -31.27
C LEU A 68 -2.95 25.20 -31.27
N ASP A 69 -3.96 25.58 -30.49
CA ASP A 69 -4.35 26.97 -30.22
C ASP A 69 -4.69 27.13 -28.73
N SER A 70 -4.27 28.23 -28.12
CA SER A 70 -4.43 28.47 -26.68
C SER A 70 -5.82 28.96 -26.29
N ASN A 71 -6.63 29.45 -27.23
CA ASN A 71 -7.97 29.97 -26.95
C ASN A 71 -9.06 28.93 -27.18
N THR A 72 -8.89 28.05 -28.17
CA THR A 72 -9.93 27.17 -28.71
C THR A 72 -9.45 25.76 -29.02
N GLY A 73 -8.16 25.44 -28.90
CA GLY A 73 -7.63 24.16 -29.35
C GLY A 73 -7.64 24.00 -30.89
N PRO A 74 -7.67 22.79 -31.45
CA PRO A 74 -7.84 21.52 -30.77
C PRO A 74 -6.56 21.07 -30.06
N SER A 75 -6.68 19.96 -29.32
CA SER A 75 -5.54 19.25 -28.76
C SER A 75 -5.33 17.88 -29.41
N LEU A 76 -4.09 17.42 -29.42
CA LEU A 76 -3.66 16.12 -29.94
C LEU A 76 -2.97 15.32 -28.83
N LEU A 77 -3.08 13.99 -28.89
CA LEU A 77 -2.54 13.05 -27.91
C LEU A 77 -1.30 12.32 -28.46
N TRP A 78 -0.27 12.19 -27.65
CA TRP A 78 0.86 11.30 -27.87
C TRP A 78 1.15 10.49 -26.62
N PHE A 79 1.74 9.30 -26.80
CA PHE A 79 2.23 8.50 -25.68
C PHE A 79 3.53 7.76 -26.03
N THR A 80 4.22 7.29 -25.01
CA THR A 80 5.50 6.57 -25.10
C THR A 80 5.47 5.36 -24.16
N TYR A 81 6.32 4.36 -24.40
CA TYR A 81 6.60 3.24 -23.48
C TYR A 81 8.09 3.12 -23.13
N ASP A 82 8.92 4.06 -23.57
CA ASP A 82 10.36 4.01 -23.43
C ASP A 82 10.91 5.27 -22.74
N LYS A 83 10.12 5.82 -21.80
CA LYS A 83 10.47 7.02 -21.02
C LYS A 83 10.75 8.23 -21.92
N GLY A 84 9.94 8.38 -22.98
CA GLY A 84 9.94 9.55 -23.86
C GLY A 84 11.02 9.56 -24.93
N ARG A 85 11.71 8.44 -25.18
CA ARG A 85 12.70 8.34 -26.26
C ARG A 85 12.03 8.30 -27.63
N THR A 86 10.95 7.55 -27.77
CA THR A 86 10.09 7.52 -28.97
C THR A 86 8.63 7.75 -28.59
N TRP A 87 7.89 8.38 -29.50
CA TRP A 87 6.49 8.75 -29.27
C TRP A 87 5.58 8.18 -30.35
N LYS A 88 4.45 7.63 -29.92
CA LYS A 88 3.33 7.23 -30.77
C LYS A 88 2.35 8.39 -30.85
N GLY A 89 1.86 8.67 -32.06
CA GLY A 89 0.94 9.77 -32.35
C GLY A 89 1.38 10.62 -33.54
N PRO A 90 0.73 11.77 -33.78
CA PRO A 90 -0.40 12.30 -33.00
C PRO A 90 -1.69 11.51 -33.17
N PHE A 91 -2.45 11.39 -32.09
CA PHE A 91 -3.82 10.89 -32.09
C PHE A 91 -4.82 12.03 -31.87
N ARG A 92 -6.01 11.93 -32.48
CA ARG A 92 -7.11 12.87 -32.21
C ARG A 92 -7.56 12.73 -30.77
N PHE A 93 -7.76 13.87 -30.10
CA PHE A 93 -8.36 13.94 -28.78
C PHE A 93 -9.74 14.61 -28.88
N PRO A 94 -10.77 14.15 -28.16
CA PRO A 94 -12.08 14.80 -28.17
C PRO A 94 -12.04 16.21 -27.56
N GLN A 95 -12.93 17.08 -28.04
CA GLN A 95 -12.90 18.53 -27.78
C GLN A 95 -13.98 19.02 -26.80
N PHE A 96 -14.88 18.13 -26.38
CA PHE A 96 -15.93 18.33 -25.34
C PHE A 96 -16.88 19.54 -25.49
N GLY A 97 -16.86 20.24 -26.62
CA GLY A 97 -17.78 21.33 -26.93
C GLY A 97 -17.04 22.57 -27.43
N ASN A 98 -16.42 23.31 -26.52
CA ASN A 98 -15.81 24.61 -26.80
C ASN A 98 -14.36 24.52 -27.30
N GLY A 99 -13.75 23.33 -27.22
CA GLY A 99 -12.38 23.10 -27.67
C GLY A 99 -11.38 23.01 -26.52
N VAL A 100 -10.45 22.06 -26.60
CA VAL A 100 -9.52 21.74 -25.51
C VAL A 100 -8.17 22.39 -25.78
N ALA A 101 -7.74 23.25 -24.85
CA ALA A 101 -6.41 23.86 -24.80
C ALA A 101 -5.52 23.10 -23.79
N ALA A 102 -5.28 21.81 -24.07
CA ALA A 102 -4.69 20.87 -23.13
C ALA A 102 -3.26 21.25 -22.71
N ARG A 103 -3.05 21.24 -21.40
CA ARG A 103 -1.72 21.17 -20.78
C ARG A 103 -1.78 20.01 -19.81
N THR A 104 -0.92 19.03 -20.05
CA THR A 104 -1.17 17.66 -19.59
C THR A 104 -1.04 17.50 -18.08
N ASP A 105 -2.12 17.04 -17.47
CA ASP A 105 -2.20 16.48 -16.13
C ASP A 105 -3.10 15.23 -16.16
N TYR A 106 -2.69 14.15 -15.50
CA TYR A 106 -3.43 12.89 -15.50
C TYR A 106 -3.14 12.04 -14.27
N LEU A 107 -4.12 11.20 -13.92
CA LEU A 107 -4.00 10.10 -12.96
C LEU A 107 -4.30 8.78 -13.67
N ILE A 108 -3.48 7.77 -13.40
CA ILE A 108 -3.70 6.41 -13.90
C ILE A 108 -4.43 5.61 -12.82
N ASP A 109 -5.62 5.14 -13.16
CA ASP A 109 -6.52 4.43 -12.25
C ASP A 109 -6.46 2.90 -12.49
N GLY A 110 -5.89 2.45 -13.61
CA GLY A 110 -5.64 1.04 -13.93
C GLY A 110 -4.98 0.86 -15.30
N ASN A 111 -4.76 -0.39 -15.73
CA ASN A 111 -4.14 -0.69 -17.05
C ASN A 111 -4.84 0.03 -18.22
N ARG A 112 -6.16 0.19 -18.14
CA ARG A 112 -7.00 0.80 -19.20
C ARG A 112 -7.78 2.02 -18.72
N GLU A 113 -7.57 2.43 -17.47
CA GLU A 113 -8.35 3.48 -16.83
C GLU A 113 -7.45 4.67 -16.50
N ALA A 114 -7.86 5.86 -16.95
CA ALA A 114 -7.16 7.10 -16.65
C ALA A 114 -8.14 8.27 -16.57
N THR A 115 -7.81 9.21 -15.70
CA THR A 115 -8.49 10.51 -15.58
C THR A 115 -7.52 11.61 -16.01
N VAL A 116 -7.92 12.46 -16.95
CA VAL A 116 -7.16 13.65 -17.36
C VAL A 116 -7.79 14.91 -16.78
N PHE A 117 -6.94 15.87 -16.43
CA PHE A 117 -7.32 17.17 -15.89
C PHE A 117 -6.78 18.21 -16.86
N LEU A 118 -7.67 18.86 -17.61
CA LEU A 118 -7.32 19.69 -18.74
C LEU A 118 -8.03 21.04 -18.65
N THR A 119 -7.89 21.83 -19.70
CA THR A 119 -8.37 23.20 -19.80
C THR A 119 -9.15 23.31 -21.11
N GLU A 120 -10.38 23.84 -21.05
CA GLU A 120 -11.28 24.01 -22.19
C GLU A 120 -11.51 25.50 -22.46
N ALA A 121 -11.70 25.89 -23.72
CA ALA A 121 -12.15 27.23 -24.03
C ALA A 121 -13.41 27.59 -23.25
N LYS A 122 -13.47 28.84 -22.78
CA LYS A 122 -14.66 29.40 -22.15
C LYS A 122 -15.75 29.66 -23.19
N SER A 123 -16.96 29.94 -22.70
CA SER A 123 -18.10 30.33 -23.53
C SER A 123 -17.85 31.52 -24.48
N ASN A 124 -16.86 32.36 -24.18
CA ASN A 124 -16.45 33.50 -25.01
C ASN A 124 -15.32 33.19 -26.00
N HIS A 125 -14.99 31.91 -26.22
CA HIS A 125 -13.91 31.45 -27.10
C HIS A 125 -12.53 32.04 -26.76
N LYS A 126 -12.28 32.22 -25.46
CA LYS A 126 -10.98 32.56 -24.90
C LYS A 126 -10.51 31.47 -23.96
N GLU A 127 -9.20 31.45 -23.72
CA GLU A 127 -8.54 30.54 -22.77
C GLU A 127 -9.26 30.49 -21.41
N GLY A 128 -9.46 29.29 -20.85
CA GLY A 128 -9.96 29.18 -19.49
C GLY A 128 -10.47 27.81 -19.08
N ARG A 129 -11.34 27.82 -18.08
CA ARG A 129 -12.02 26.72 -17.37
C ARG A 129 -11.35 25.32 -17.37
N PRO A 130 -10.87 24.84 -16.20
CA PRO A 130 -10.39 23.48 -16.07
C PRO A 130 -11.54 22.47 -15.96
N PHE A 131 -11.29 21.25 -16.44
CA PHE A 131 -12.25 20.15 -16.42
C PHE A 131 -11.54 18.80 -16.31
N CYS A 132 -12.32 17.76 -16.02
CA CYS A 132 -11.89 16.38 -15.96
C CYS A 132 -12.55 15.55 -17.06
N ALA A 133 -11.81 14.61 -17.66
CA ALA A 133 -12.35 13.57 -18.52
C ALA A 133 -11.75 12.21 -18.19
N ARG A 134 -12.47 11.12 -18.47
CA ARG A 134 -12.06 9.75 -18.15
C ARG A 134 -12.12 8.83 -19.35
N THR A 135 -11.22 7.86 -19.35
CA THR A 135 -11.27 6.68 -20.20
C THR A 135 -11.27 5.42 -19.34
N SER A 136 -11.93 4.37 -19.82
CA SER A 136 -11.91 3.03 -19.23
C SER A 136 -11.53 1.95 -20.24
N ASP A 137 -11.07 2.36 -21.43
CA ASP A 137 -10.78 1.50 -22.58
C ASP A 137 -9.41 1.80 -23.19
N GLY A 138 -8.48 2.33 -22.39
CA GLY A 138 -7.12 2.63 -22.85
C GLY A 138 -7.05 3.84 -23.78
N GLY A 139 -7.94 4.82 -23.60
CA GLY A 139 -7.93 6.07 -24.35
C GLY A 139 -8.61 6.00 -25.72
N LEU A 140 -9.26 4.89 -26.07
CA LEU A 140 -10.07 4.77 -27.29
C LEU A 140 -11.28 5.70 -27.23
N THR A 141 -11.91 5.80 -26.07
CA THR A 141 -12.97 6.77 -25.79
C THR A 141 -12.66 7.58 -24.54
N TRP A 142 -13.07 8.85 -24.56
CA TRP A 142 -12.98 9.76 -23.42
C TRP A 142 -14.34 10.38 -23.14
N LYS A 143 -14.74 10.38 -21.86
CA LYS A 143 -16.00 10.93 -21.38
C LYS A 143 -15.72 12.13 -20.49
N PHE A 144 -16.39 13.24 -20.74
CA PHE A 144 -16.40 14.38 -19.81
C PHE A 144 -16.91 13.91 -18.44
N ALA A 145 -16.23 14.29 -17.37
CA ALA A 145 -16.61 13.93 -16.01
C ALA A 145 -17.19 15.13 -15.25
N SER A 146 -16.43 16.23 -15.15
CA SER A 146 -16.82 17.40 -14.36
C SER A 146 -16.00 18.63 -14.73
N TYR A 147 -16.49 19.82 -14.38
CA TYR A 147 -15.69 21.04 -14.35
C TYR A 147 -15.02 21.20 -12.98
N ILE A 148 -13.82 21.77 -12.97
CA ILE A 148 -13.12 22.17 -11.74
C ILE A 148 -13.46 23.62 -11.47
N GLY A 149 -14.50 23.83 -10.67
CA GLY A 149 -15.04 25.16 -10.39
C GLY A 149 -15.91 25.75 -11.51
N GLY A 150 -16.34 26.99 -11.27
CA GLY A 150 -17.14 27.78 -12.22
C GLY A 150 -16.31 28.31 -13.39
N GLU A 151 -16.99 28.84 -14.41
CA GLU A 151 -16.30 29.56 -15.49
C GLU A 151 -15.70 30.88 -14.95
N PRO A 152 -14.38 31.11 -15.10
CA PRO A 152 -13.71 32.27 -14.51
C PRO A 152 -13.90 33.54 -15.36
N ARG A 153 -13.90 34.70 -14.71
CA ARG A 153 -13.93 36.01 -15.39
C ARG A 153 -12.73 36.20 -16.32
N GLY A 154 -11.51 36.02 -15.79
CA GLY A 154 -10.28 35.93 -16.58
C GLY A 154 -10.04 34.49 -17.05
N PHE A 155 -9.09 33.77 -16.48
CA PHE A 155 -8.86 32.37 -16.78
C PHE A 155 -8.56 31.56 -15.51
N ALA A 156 -8.80 30.26 -15.59
CA ALA A 156 -8.40 29.26 -14.61
C ALA A 156 -7.93 28.06 -15.44
N ILE A 157 -6.64 27.74 -15.36
CA ILE A 157 -5.96 26.85 -16.32
C ILE A 157 -4.88 26.02 -15.63
N MET A 158 -4.34 25.04 -16.36
CA MET A 158 -3.16 24.26 -15.93
C MET A 158 -3.37 23.61 -14.54
N PRO A 159 -4.38 22.73 -14.39
CA PRO A 159 -4.53 21.97 -13.17
C PRO A 159 -3.29 21.10 -12.91
N SER A 160 -2.97 20.88 -11.63
CA SER A 160 -1.97 19.92 -11.20
C SER A 160 -2.53 19.14 -10.02
N THR A 161 -2.75 17.84 -10.24
CA THR A 161 -3.60 17.00 -9.40
C THR A 161 -2.81 15.89 -8.71
N VAL A 162 -3.15 15.62 -7.45
CA VAL A 162 -2.67 14.45 -6.71
C VAL A 162 -3.84 13.67 -6.12
N ARG A 163 -3.65 12.34 -6.07
CA ARG A 163 -4.58 11.42 -5.40
C ARG A 163 -4.20 11.26 -3.93
N LEU A 164 -5.15 11.54 -3.04
CA LEU A 164 -5.00 11.30 -1.61
C LEU A 164 -5.38 9.86 -1.25
N ASP A 165 -6.49 9.39 -1.81
CA ASP A 165 -6.95 7.99 -1.75
C ASP A 165 -7.92 7.70 -2.90
N ARG A 166 -8.67 6.60 -2.82
CA ARG A 166 -9.63 6.16 -3.83
C ARG A 166 -10.65 7.24 -4.23
N ASN A 167 -11.13 8.04 -3.28
CA ASN A 167 -12.20 9.00 -3.50
C ASN A 167 -11.74 10.46 -3.40
N ARG A 168 -10.65 10.73 -2.67
CA ARG A 168 -10.21 12.10 -2.41
C ARG A 168 -9.08 12.53 -3.33
N LEU A 169 -9.27 13.68 -3.98
CA LEU A 169 -8.32 14.33 -4.86
C LEU A 169 -8.10 15.79 -4.46
N VAL A 170 -6.90 16.30 -4.73
CA VAL A 170 -6.55 17.71 -4.62
C VAL A 170 -5.99 18.16 -5.96
N THR A 171 -6.51 19.27 -6.47
CA THR A 171 -5.94 19.94 -7.65
C THR A 171 -5.67 21.39 -7.32
N LEU A 172 -4.54 21.89 -7.80
CA LEU A 172 -4.22 23.31 -7.79
C LEU A 172 -4.34 23.88 -9.20
N VAL A 173 -4.82 25.10 -9.32
CA VAL A 173 -5.13 25.73 -10.61
C VAL A 173 -4.53 27.12 -10.68
N ARG A 174 -3.94 27.49 -11.82
CA ARG A 174 -3.50 28.88 -12.08
C ARG A 174 -4.71 29.74 -12.39
N VAL A 175 -4.92 30.80 -11.63
CA VAL A 175 -6.09 31.68 -11.77
C VAL A 175 -5.67 33.12 -12.03
N HIS A 176 -6.34 33.73 -13.01
CA HIS A 176 -6.39 35.17 -13.21
C HIS A 176 -7.85 35.60 -13.23
N ASP A 177 -8.26 36.50 -12.33
CA ASP A 177 -9.67 36.92 -12.21
C ASP A 177 -9.97 38.27 -12.89
N GLY A 178 -8.99 38.80 -13.62
CA GLY A 178 -9.04 40.13 -14.24
C GLY A 178 -8.28 41.20 -13.46
N ARG A 179 -7.80 40.91 -12.24
CA ARG A 179 -6.96 41.81 -11.45
C ARG A 179 -5.75 41.11 -10.86
N GLU A 180 -5.96 39.95 -10.25
CA GLU A 180 -4.94 39.27 -9.47
C GLU A 180 -4.54 37.96 -10.12
N ASN A 181 -3.31 37.52 -9.87
CA ASN A 181 -2.84 36.21 -10.29
C ASN A 181 -2.48 35.36 -9.08
N ARG A 182 -3.10 34.18 -9.00
CA ARG A 182 -2.96 33.29 -7.84
C ARG A 182 -3.03 31.82 -8.24
N ILE A 183 -2.78 30.97 -7.27
CA ILE A 183 -3.00 29.54 -7.33
C ILE A 183 -4.13 29.21 -6.36
N ASP A 184 -5.24 28.69 -6.89
CA ASP A 184 -6.39 28.26 -6.09
C ASP A 184 -6.40 26.75 -5.94
N GLY A 185 -6.76 26.28 -4.73
CA GLY A 185 -6.89 24.88 -4.40
C GLY A 185 -8.33 24.38 -4.44
N TYR A 186 -8.53 23.22 -5.04
CA TYR A 186 -9.82 22.52 -5.09
C TYR A 186 -9.68 21.09 -4.59
N ARG A 187 -10.75 20.59 -3.98
CA ARG A 187 -10.87 19.21 -3.50
C ARG A 187 -12.08 18.51 -4.09
N SER A 188 -11.89 17.24 -4.41
CA SER A 188 -12.98 16.31 -4.69
C SER A 188 -12.96 15.22 -3.63
N SER A 189 -14.14 14.82 -3.15
CA SER A 189 -14.35 13.70 -2.23
C SER A 189 -15.10 12.52 -2.87
N ASP A 190 -15.36 12.62 -4.17
CA ASP A 190 -16.16 11.69 -4.97
C ASP A 190 -15.43 11.32 -6.27
N ASN A 191 -14.09 11.27 -6.18
CA ASN A 191 -13.19 10.87 -7.24
C ASN A 191 -13.38 11.71 -8.51
N ALA A 192 -13.27 13.04 -8.44
CA ALA A 192 -13.45 14.00 -9.54
C ALA A 192 -14.87 14.07 -10.14
N VAL A 193 -15.92 13.66 -9.42
CA VAL A 193 -17.31 13.88 -9.88
C VAL A 193 -17.75 15.32 -9.56
N SER A 194 -17.34 15.85 -8.41
CA SER A 194 -17.54 17.25 -8.03
C SER A 194 -16.29 17.85 -7.37
N TRP A 195 -16.21 19.18 -7.37
CA TRP A 195 -15.07 19.93 -6.84
C TRP A 195 -15.54 21.09 -5.97
N ASN A 196 -14.89 21.24 -4.82
CA ASN A 196 -15.09 22.35 -3.90
C ASN A 196 -13.82 23.19 -3.84
N TRP A 197 -13.95 24.50 -3.94
CA TRP A 197 -12.85 25.43 -3.65
C TRP A 197 -12.51 25.35 -2.16
N VAL A 198 -11.21 25.42 -1.84
CA VAL A 198 -10.70 25.27 -0.47
C VAL A 198 -10.02 26.56 0.00
N ASN A 199 -9.02 27.03 -0.75
CA ASN A 199 -8.19 28.16 -0.38
C ASN A 199 -7.47 28.78 -1.58
N THR A 200 -6.89 29.96 -1.35
CA THR A 200 -5.82 30.51 -2.20
C THR A 200 -4.48 30.06 -1.63
N VAL A 201 -3.72 29.29 -2.40
CA VAL A 201 -2.44 28.69 -1.96
C VAL A 201 -1.29 29.69 -2.02
N ALA A 202 -1.23 30.45 -3.10
CA ALA A 202 -0.17 31.44 -3.32
C ALA A 202 -0.62 32.53 -4.28
N GLU A 203 -0.17 33.76 -4.03
CA GLU A 203 -0.19 34.83 -5.01
C GLU A 203 1.07 34.74 -5.88
N THR A 204 0.92 34.93 -7.19
CA THR A 204 1.98 34.67 -8.17
C THR A 204 2.48 35.93 -8.90
N GLY A 205 2.00 37.11 -8.49
CA GLY A 205 2.50 38.41 -8.96
C GLY A 205 1.73 39.00 -10.14
N GLU A 206 2.35 39.94 -10.86
CA GLU A 206 1.64 40.89 -11.75
C GLU A 206 1.41 40.35 -13.17
N PHE A 207 2.37 39.59 -13.72
CA PHE A 207 2.41 39.23 -15.15
C PHE A 207 1.81 37.84 -15.45
N GLY A 208 0.48 37.76 -15.38
CA GLY A 208 -0.33 36.60 -15.72
C GLY A 208 -0.19 35.37 -14.79
N GLY A 209 0.64 35.47 -13.74
CA GLY A 209 0.89 34.39 -12.79
C GLY A 209 1.67 33.19 -13.33
N ASN A 210 1.81 32.15 -12.51
CA ASN A 210 2.54 30.94 -12.86
C ASN A 210 1.73 29.68 -12.52
N PRO A 211 1.82 28.60 -13.31
CA PRO A 211 1.13 27.37 -12.97
C PRO A 211 1.71 26.68 -11.74
N PRO A 212 0.86 26.02 -10.94
CA PRO A 212 1.31 25.13 -9.89
C PRO A 212 1.86 23.84 -10.48
N MET A 213 2.86 23.28 -9.80
CA MET A 213 3.21 21.88 -9.91
C MET A 213 3.11 21.24 -8.53
N LEU A 214 2.08 20.41 -8.37
CA LEU A 214 1.74 19.70 -7.14
C LEU A 214 2.27 18.28 -7.19
N ILE A 215 2.95 17.86 -6.13
CA ILE A 215 3.34 16.46 -5.89
C ILE A 215 2.93 16.05 -4.47
N ARG A 216 2.67 14.76 -4.29
CA ARG A 216 2.56 14.14 -2.97
C ARG A 216 3.91 13.53 -2.62
N LEU A 217 4.47 13.94 -1.49
CA LEU A 217 5.75 13.45 -1.00
C LEU A 217 5.59 12.07 -0.37
N ILE A 218 6.71 11.34 -0.30
CA ILE A 218 6.86 10.04 0.34
C ILE A 218 6.45 10.06 1.82
N ASP A 219 6.63 11.21 2.50
CA ASP A 219 6.22 11.39 3.89
C ASP A 219 4.72 11.71 4.05
N GLY A 220 3.98 11.77 2.94
CA GLY A 220 2.53 12.01 2.90
C GLY A 220 2.13 13.45 2.65
N ARG A 221 3.03 14.42 2.89
CA ARG A 221 2.76 15.85 2.70
C ARG A 221 2.54 16.19 1.22
N LEU A 222 1.84 17.28 0.96
CA LEU A 222 1.78 17.86 -0.38
C LEU A 222 2.86 18.92 -0.53
N CYS A 223 3.49 18.98 -1.70
CA CYS A 223 4.41 20.04 -2.07
C CYS A 223 3.95 20.70 -3.37
N VAL A 224 3.74 22.01 -3.34
CA VAL A 224 3.52 22.81 -4.56
C VAL A 224 4.78 23.59 -4.87
N THR A 225 5.21 23.54 -6.11
CA THR A 225 6.27 24.39 -6.66
C THR A 225 5.68 25.35 -7.69
N TYR A 226 6.09 26.62 -7.66
CA TYR A 226 5.54 27.67 -8.52
C TYR A 226 6.55 28.83 -8.69
N GLY A 227 6.41 29.58 -9.78
CA GLY A 227 7.14 30.84 -9.98
C GLY A 227 6.42 32.03 -9.34
N VAL A 228 7.19 32.92 -8.71
CA VAL A 228 6.73 34.21 -8.19
C VAL A 228 7.17 35.31 -9.16
N ARG A 229 6.20 35.98 -9.79
CA ARG A 229 6.39 37.05 -10.79
C ARG A 229 6.15 38.44 -10.23
N ALA A 230 6.30 38.59 -8.92
CA ALA A 230 6.42 39.88 -8.22
C ALA A 230 7.81 39.94 -7.57
N GLN A 231 8.36 41.13 -7.40
CA GLN A 231 9.68 41.26 -6.77
C GLN A 231 9.64 40.83 -5.29
N PRO A 232 10.63 40.06 -4.80
CA PRO A 232 11.75 39.49 -5.56
C PRO A 232 11.33 38.25 -6.37
N TYR A 233 11.66 38.24 -7.67
CA TYR A 233 11.34 37.14 -8.57
C TYR A 233 12.08 35.87 -8.17
N GLY A 234 11.40 34.72 -8.26
CA GLY A 234 12.04 33.44 -8.01
C GLY A 234 11.11 32.24 -8.13
N ILE A 235 11.69 31.06 -7.93
CA ILE A 235 10.97 29.79 -7.81
C ILE A 235 10.81 29.49 -6.32
N ARG A 236 9.57 29.14 -5.94
CA ARG A 236 9.18 28.88 -4.56
C ARG A 236 8.49 27.53 -4.42
N ALA A 237 8.51 27.01 -3.20
CA ALA A 237 7.70 25.88 -2.77
C ALA A 237 6.85 26.22 -1.56
N LYS A 238 5.71 25.56 -1.40
CA LYS A 238 4.96 25.49 -0.13
C LYS A 238 4.61 24.04 0.16
N PHE A 239 4.43 23.74 1.45
CA PHE A 239 4.10 22.41 1.92
C PHE A 239 2.74 22.40 2.61
N SER A 240 2.02 21.29 2.50
CA SER A 240 0.79 21.07 3.23
C SER A 240 0.82 19.72 3.93
N ASP A 241 0.58 19.81 5.23
CA ASP A 241 0.55 18.74 6.20
C ASP A 241 -0.88 18.14 6.31
N ASP A 242 -1.90 18.94 6.02
CA ASP A 242 -3.32 18.60 6.17
C ASP A 242 -4.02 18.35 4.81
N ASN A 243 -3.28 17.76 3.86
CA ASN A 243 -3.72 17.40 2.51
C ASN A 243 -4.17 18.58 1.62
N GLY A 244 -3.69 19.79 1.86
CA GLY A 244 -3.97 20.99 1.05
C GLY A 244 -5.00 21.95 1.67
N THR A 245 -5.39 21.79 2.94
CA THR A 245 -6.31 22.71 3.63
C THR A 245 -5.57 23.98 4.04
N THR A 246 -4.34 23.84 4.52
CA THR A 246 -3.44 24.93 4.88
C THR A 246 -2.07 24.70 4.23
N TRP A 247 -1.30 25.78 4.09
CA TRP A 247 0.00 25.76 3.42
C TRP A 247 1.02 26.54 4.24
N SER A 248 2.25 26.01 4.29
CA SER A 248 3.38 26.64 4.97
C SER A 248 3.77 27.99 4.36
N ASP A 249 4.68 28.68 5.03
CA ASP A 249 5.46 29.75 4.42
C ASP A 249 6.24 29.23 3.20
N ALA A 250 6.56 30.15 2.29
CA ALA A 250 7.24 29.83 1.05
C ALA A 250 8.73 29.53 1.29
N VAL A 251 9.20 28.42 0.74
CA VAL A 251 10.62 28.06 0.67
C VAL A 251 11.19 28.52 -0.66
N THR A 252 12.37 29.13 -0.64
CA THR A 252 13.10 29.51 -1.86
C THR A 252 13.80 28.31 -2.49
N ILE A 253 13.43 27.97 -3.73
CA ILE A 253 14.16 26.98 -4.54
C ILE A 253 15.25 27.70 -5.35
N ARG A 254 14.89 28.83 -5.97
CA ARG A 254 15.78 29.65 -6.79
C ARG A 254 15.40 31.12 -6.68
N ASP A 255 16.37 31.99 -6.48
CA ASP A 255 16.24 33.44 -6.40
C ASP A 255 17.13 34.14 -7.44
N GLY A 256 17.18 35.47 -7.38
CA GLY A 256 18.12 36.26 -8.18
C GLY A 256 17.68 36.50 -9.63
N ALA A 257 16.44 36.19 -9.99
CA ALA A 257 15.92 36.53 -11.33
C ALA A 257 15.85 38.07 -11.47
N PRO A 258 16.47 38.66 -12.51
CA PRO A 258 16.41 40.09 -12.75
C PRO A 258 15.10 40.54 -13.40
N ALA A 259 14.35 39.60 -14.01
CA ALA A 259 13.05 39.85 -14.62
C ALA A 259 12.02 38.79 -14.24
N TRP A 260 10.73 39.17 -14.32
CA TRP A 260 9.59 38.34 -13.96
C TRP A 260 9.42 37.08 -14.81
N GLU A 261 10.04 37.03 -15.98
CA GLU A 261 9.88 35.95 -16.93
C GLU A 261 10.62 34.69 -16.49
N ILE A 262 9.98 33.95 -15.58
CA ILE A 262 10.43 32.68 -15.00
C ILE A 262 9.25 31.73 -14.76
N GLY A 263 9.57 30.47 -14.45
CA GLY A 263 8.68 29.51 -13.82
C GLY A 263 8.31 28.32 -14.71
N TYR A 264 7.02 27.94 -14.70
CA TYR A 264 6.54 26.68 -15.28
C TYR A 264 7.27 25.46 -14.71
N PRO A 265 7.35 25.34 -13.37
CA PRO A 265 8.08 24.26 -12.75
C PRO A 265 7.46 22.91 -13.04
N ARG A 266 8.30 21.87 -13.08
CA ARG A 266 7.91 20.45 -13.03
C ARG A 266 8.79 19.77 -11.99
N SER A 267 8.16 19.03 -11.08
CA SER A 267 8.81 18.47 -9.90
C SER A 267 8.57 16.97 -9.79
N VAL A 268 9.60 16.23 -9.37
CA VAL A 268 9.50 14.81 -9.02
C VAL A 268 10.35 14.58 -7.77
N GLN A 269 9.84 13.80 -6.81
CA GLN A 269 10.64 13.37 -5.67
C GLN A 269 11.47 12.13 -6.04
N ARG A 270 12.76 12.18 -5.74
CA ARG A 270 13.73 11.09 -5.91
C ARG A 270 13.54 10.03 -4.82
N PRO A 271 14.00 8.78 -5.06
CA PRO A 271 13.99 7.73 -4.05
C PRO A 271 14.80 8.04 -2.78
N ASP A 272 15.76 8.98 -2.85
CA ASP A 272 16.54 9.48 -1.70
C ASP A 272 15.81 10.56 -0.89
N GLY A 273 14.57 10.90 -1.25
CA GLY A 273 13.73 11.91 -0.58
C GLY A 273 13.93 13.34 -1.08
N LYS A 274 14.97 13.63 -1.88
CA LYS A 274 15.18 14.95 -2.49
C LYS A 274 14.17 15.21 -3.60
N ILE A 275 13.96 16.47 -3.96
CA ILE A 275 13.08 16.88 -5.06
C ILE A 275 13.94 17.46 -6.19
N VAL A 276 13.67 17.02 -7.41
CA VAL A 276 14.17 17.67 -8.63
C VAL A 276 13.07 18.58 -9.12
N THR A 277 13.36 19.87 -9.28
CA THR A 277 12.44 20.85 -9.87
C THR A 277 13.10 21.45 -11.09
N ALA A 278 12.55 21.18 -12.28
CA ALA A 278 12.96 21.81 -13.54
C ALA A 278 12.03 22.99 -13.87
N TYR A 279 12.59 24.10 -14.34
CA TYR A 279 11.85 25.34 -14.65
C TYR A 279 12.65 26.17 -15.65
N TYR A 280 12.02 27.15 -16.29
CA TYR A 280 12.77 28.14 -17.06
C TYR A 280 13.09 29.38 -16.23
N PHE A 281 14.25 29.97 -16.51
CA PHE A 281 14.84 31.08 -15.78
C PHE A 281 15.51 32.10 -16.73
N ASN A 282 16.03 33.20 -16.18
CA ASN A 282 16.77 34.22 -16.93
C ASN A 282 17.86 34.86 -16.07
N ASP A 283 18.98 35.24 -16.70
CA ASP A 283 20.09 35.98 -16.06
C ASP A 283 20.11 37.48 -16.43
N GLY A 284 19.12 37.93 -17.21
CA GLY A 284 19.02 39.31 -17.64
C GLY A 284 17.70 39.58 -18.38
N PRO A 285 17.16 40.81 -18.32
CA PRO A 285 15.90 41.15 -18.96
C PRO A 285 15.92 41.05 -20.48
N HIS A 286 17.09 40.93 -21.11
CA HIS A 286 17.28 40.82 -22.57
C HIS A 286 18.08 39.59 -23.00
N ASN A 287 18.38 38.68 -22.06
CA ASN A 287 19.11 37.46 -22.36
C ASN A 287 18.14 36.36 -22.82
N GLU A 288 18.66 35.36 -23.53
CA GLU A 288 17.89 34.15 -23.83
C GLU A 288 17.49 33.45 -22.52
N ARG A 289 16.22 33.03 -22.44
CA ARG A 289 15.72 32.25 -21.31
C ARG A 289 16.26 30.83 -21.46
N PHE A 290 16.60 30.21 -20.35
CA PHE A 290 17.10 28.84 -20.32
C PHE A 290 16.26 27.98 -19.39
N ILE A 291 16.34 26.66 -19.56
CA ILE A 291 15.76 25.69 -18.63
C ILE A 291 16.88 25.20 -17.73
N GLU A 292 16.64 25.24 -16.42
CA GLU A 292 17.53 24.65 -15.42
C GLU A 292 16.74 23.71 -14.50
N SER A 293 17.45 22.91 -13.73
CA SER A 293 16.86 22.08 -12.67
C SER A 293 17.62 22.23 -11.36
N THR A 294 16.89 22.34 -10.26
CA THR A 294 17.45 22.31 -8.91
C THR A 294 17.12 20.98 -8.25
N VAL A 295 18.14 20.32 -7.71
CA VAL A 295 17.97 19.19 -6.79
C VAL A 295 18.08 19.71 -5.36
N TRP A 296 17.02 19.59 -4.58
CA TRP A 296 16.94 20.21 -3.25
C TRP A 296 16.29 19.27 -2.24
N THR A 297 16.59 19.49 -0.96
CA THR A 297 16.01 18.71 0.14
C THR A 297 14.77 19.45 0.66
N PRO A 298 13.59 18.82 0.68
CA PRO A 298 12.43 19.43 1.31
C PRO A 298 12.68 19.64 2.82
N PRO A 299 12.17 20.71 3.45
CA PRO A 299 12.24 20.86 4.90
C PRO A 299 11.65 19.63 5.58
N ALA A 300 12.28 19.18 6.66
CA ALA A 300 11.70 18.12 7.48
C ALA A 300 10.29 18.52 7.93
N PRO A 301 9.34 17.57 8.07
CA PRO A 301 8.07 17.85 8.73
C PRO A 301 8.34 18.49 10.09
N SER A 302 7.46 19.41 10.51
CA SER A 302 7.50 19.83 11.91
C SER A 302 7.31 18.59 12.78
N ALA A 303 8.28 18.32 13.66
CA ALA A 303 8.34 17.07 14.40
C ALA A 303 8.41 17.34 15.89
N ILE A 304 7.59 16.62 16.65
CA ILE A 304 7.63 16.62 18.10
C ILE A 304 8.64 15.57 18.55
N ASN A 305 9.61 16.00 19.37
CA ASN A 305 10.54 15.08 20.02
C ASN A 305 9.83 14.41 21.21
N LEU A 306 9.71 13.09 21.15
CA LEU A 306 9.09 12.26 22.20
C LEU A 306 10.13 11.53 23.07
N SER A 307 11.43 11.78 22.87
CA SER A 307 12.50 11.05 23.56
C SER A 307 12.51 11.25 25.07
N THR A 308 11.85 12.31 25.56
CA THR A 308 11.66 12.60 26.99
C THR A 308 10.19 12.53 27.39
N ALA A 309 9.32 11.96 26.55
CA ALA A 309 7.90 11.95 26.81
C ALA A 309 7.52 11.04 27.98
N THR A 310 6.42 11.37 28.64
CA THR A 310 5.75 10.48 29.60
C THR A 310 4.53 9.83 28.94
N VAL A 311 4.43 8.50 29.02
CA VAL A 311 3.23 7.76 28.64
C VAL A 311 2.24 7.82 29.79
N VAL A 312 1.05 8.37 29.52
CA VAL A 312 -0.01 8.59 30.49
C VAL A 312 -1.14 7.61 30.21
N ALA A 313 -1.34 6.65 31.11
CA ALA A 313 -2.37 5.62 30.97
C ALA A 313 -2.79 5.09 32.35
N PRO A 314 -3.95 4.42 32.46
CA PRO A 314 -4.28 3.67 33.68
C PRO A 314 -3.19 2.66 34.07
N PRO A 315 -3.03 2.33 35.35
CA PRO A 315 -2.12 1.26 35.78
C PRO A 315 -2.38 -0.05 35.04
N ASP A 316 -1.33 -0.79 34.74
CA ASP A 316 -1.36 -2.08 34.02
C ASP A 316 -1.98 -2.04 32.62
N ASN A 317 -2.06 -0.86 31.98
CA ASN A 317 -2.55 -0.73 30.61
C ASN A 317 -1.62 -1.46 29.62
N ILE A 318 -2.17 -2.47 28.93
CA ILE A 318 -1.40 -3.32 28.01
C ILE A 318 -0.87 -2.53 26.81
N ALA A 319 -1.63 -1.58 26.26
CA ALA A 319 -1.19 -0.77 25.12
C ALA A 319 0.00 0.13 25.50
N ALA A 320 -0.03 0.74 26.69
CA ALA A 320 1.08 1.52 27.24
C ALA A 320 2.34 0.66 27.43
N LYS A 321 2.18 -0.51 28.05
CA LYS A 321 3.28 -1.47 28.23
C LYS A 321 3.91 -1.89 26.90
N VAL A 322 3.07 -2.26 25.93
CA VAL A 322 3.53 -2.65 24.59
C VAL A 322 4.30 -1.49 23.95
N LEU A 323 3.74 -0.28 23.97
CA LEU A 323 4.37 0.90 23.39
C LEU A 323 5.74 1.18 24.01
N VAL A 324 5.86 1.16 25.34
CA VAL A 324 7.11 1.45 26.05
C VAL A 324 8.18 0.40 25.76
N GLU A 325 7.85 -0.89 25.89
CA GLU A 325 8.81 -1.98 25.65
C GLU A 325 9.29 -1.98 24.19
N GLU A 326 8.41 -1.70 23.25
CA GLU A 326 8.70 -1.66 21.82
C GLU A 326 9.52 -0.43 21.41
N LEU A 327 9.30 0.73 22.03
CA LEU A 327 10.15 1.91 21.82
C LEU A 327 11.53 1.72 22.47
N GLU A 328 11.61 1.12 23.66
CA GLU A 328 12.87 0.80 24.33
C GLU A 328 13.70 -0.16 23.49
N LYS A 329 13.09 -1.23 22.97
CA LYS A 329 13.76 -2.19 22.08
C LYS A 329 14.33 -1.52 20.81
N ARG A 330 13.62 -0.57 20.22
CA ARG A 330 14.00 0.12 18.98
C ARG A 330 15.04 1.23 19.20
N THR A 331 14.97 1.93 20.32
CA THR A 331 15.72 3.19 20.51
C THR A 331 16.69 3.17 21.68
N GLY A 332 16.56 2.22 22.61
CA GLY A 332 17.23 2.24 23.91
C GLY A 332 16.65 3.25 24.90
N ILE A 333 15.54 3.93 24.57
CA ILE A 333 14.85 4.86 25.46
C ILE A 333 13.66 4.17 26.09
N ARG A 334 13.67 4.07 27.42
CA ARG A 334 12.49 3.68 28.20
C ARG A 334 11.72 4.91 28.65
N LEU A 335 10.59 5.18 28.01
CA LEU A 335 9.71 6.28 28.40
C LEU A 335 9.09 6.03 29.79
N LYS A 336 8.86 7.09 30.56
CA LYS A 336 8.23 6.99 31.88
C LYS A 336 6.75 6.70 31.72
N GLU A 337 6.19 5.90 32.62
CA GLU A 337 4.74 5.65 32.70
C GLU A 337 4.16 6.39 33.91
N SER A 338 2.99 7.01 33.73
CA SER A 338 2.30 7.76 34.79
C SER A 338 0.78 7.64 34.63
N ALA A 339 0.03 7.72 35.74
CA ALA A 339 -1.43 7.83 35.69
C ALA A 339 -1.92 9.27 35.44
N THR A 340 -1.03 10.26 35.60
CA THR A 340 -1.36 11.70 35.45
C THR A 340 -0.42 12.40 34.46
N PRO A 341 -0.91 13.38 33.69
CA PRO A 341 -0.07 14.11 32.73
C PRO A 341 1.07 14.91 33.40
N PRO A 342 2.26 14.97 32.78
CA PRO A 342 3.32 15.87 33.21
C PRO A 342 2.96 17.33 32.88
N GLY A 343 3.40 18.28 33.71
CA GLY A 343 3.05 19.69 33.55
C GLY A 343 3.83 20.48 32.48
N ARG A 344 5.03 20.03 32.09
CA ARG A 344 5.93 20.78 31.16
C ARG A 344 6.67 19.91 30.14
N GLU A 345 6.46 18.60 30.15
CA GLU A 345 7.12 17.65 29.25
C GLU A 345 6.12 17.14 28.20
N PRO A 346 6.56 16.79 26.98
CA PRO A 346 5.70 16.10 26.02
C PRO A 346 5.11 14.83 26.64
N SER A 347 3.90 14.47 26.23
CA SER A 347 3.24 13.26 26.75
C SER A 347 2.52 12.48 25.66
N ILE A 348 2.36 11.17 25.90
CA ILE A 348 1.55 10.27 25.09
C ILE A 348 0.41 9.78 25.97
N VAL A 349 -0.81 10.26 25.75
CA VAL A 349 -1.99 9.93 26.55
C VAL A 349 -2.77 8.81 25.88
N ILE A 350 -2.97 7.70 26.58
CA ILE A 350 -3.78 6.55 26.12
C ILE A 350 -5.07 6.48 26.94
N SER A 351 -6.21 6.38 26.26
CA SER A 351 -7.53 6.32 26.91
C SER A 351 -8.55 5.51 26.11
N ALA A 352 -9.48 4.85 26.79
CA ALA A 352 -10.60 4.13 26.20
C ALA A 352 -11.89 4.97 26.15
N GLY A 353 -12.92 4.44 25.46
CA GLY A 353 -14.27 5.00 25.44
C GLY A 353 -14.48 6.10 24.39
N ALA A 354 -13.62 6.17 23.37
CA ALA A 354 -13.83 7.06 22.24
C ALA A 354 -15.15 6.70 21.50
N PRO A 355 -15.95 7.68 21.05
CA PRO A 355 -17.19 7.44 20.31
C PRO A 355 -16.91 7.04 18.84
N ILE A 356 -16.22 5.90 18.67
CA ILE A 356 -15.73 5.33 17.41
C ILE A 356 -16.23 3.86 17.37
N PRO A 357 -16.45 3.25 16.19
CA PRO A 357 -16.80 1.82 16.12
C PRO A 357 -15.80 0.93 16.87
N ALA A 358 -16.27 -0.24 17.31
CA ALA A 358 -15.48 -1.23 18.07
C ALA A 358 -14.12 -1.51 17.43
N GLU A 359 -13.12 -1.75 18.28
CA GLU A 359 -11.70 -1.90 17.92
C GLU A 359 -11.07 -0.67 17.23
N GLY A 360 -11.81 0.40 16.95
CA GLY A 360 -11.30 1.62 16.34
C GLY A 360 -10.56 2.53 17.32
N TYR A 361 -9.84 3.51 16.77
CA TYR A 361 -9.10 4.51 17.54
C TYR A 361 -8.98 5.85 16.81
N ARG A 362 -8.65 6.89 17.59
CA ARG A 362 -8.10 8.15 17.10
C ARG A 362 -6.70 8.37 17.65
N LEU A 363 -5.74 8.66 16.79
CA LEU A 363 -4.36 9.01 17.11
C LEU A 363 -4.06 10.41 16.58
N TYR A 364 -3.74 11.37 17.44
CA TYR A 364 -3.43 12.73 16.99
C TYR A 364 -2.46 13.48 17.90
N VAL A 365 -1.83 14.53 17.38
CA VAL A 365 -1.00 15.46 18.14
C VAL A 365 -1.80 16.71 18.48
N ASP A 366 -2.02 16.93 19.76
CA ASP A 366 -2.65 18.11 20.33
C ASP A 366 -1.59 19.13 20.76
N GLN A 367 -1.62 20.32 20.15
CA GLN A 367 -0.67 21.40 20.42
C GLN A 367 -1.33 22.61 21.12
N SER A 368 -2.61 22.53 21.52
CA SER A 368 -3.34 23.70 22.00
C SER A 368 -2.81 24.27 23.32
N SER A 369 -2.13 23.45 24.12
CA SER A 369 -1.57 23.82 25.44
C SER A 369 -0.13 24.32 25.41
N GLY A 370 0.48 24.52 24.23
CA GLY A 370 1.88 24.95 24.07
C GLY A 370 2.93 23.86 24.36
N THR A 371 2.60 22.85 25.18
CA THR A 371 3.34 21.58 25.26
C THR A 371 2.61 20.52 24.44
N PRO A 372 3.28 19.84 23.50
CA PRO A 372 2.62 18.88 22.60
C PRO A 372 2.23 17.59 23.32
N VAL A 373 1.01 17.11 23.03
CA VAL A 373 0.44 15.87 23.59
C VAL A 373 0.03 14.95 22.45
N VAL A 374 0.63 13.77 22.35
CA VAL A 374 0.14 12.70 21.47
C VAL A 374 -1.02 12.01 22.19
N ARG A 375 -2.17 11.87 21.55
CA ARG A 375 -3.36 11.24 22.13
C ARG A 375 -3.75 10.01 21.34
N ILE A 376 -3.91 8.89 22.03
CA ILE A 376 -4.45 7.62 21.53
C ILE A 376 -5.75 7.36 22.26
N SER A 377 -6.87 7.51 21.56
CA SER A 377 -8.21 7.30 22.10
C SER A 377 -8.86 6.09 21.43
N GLY A 378 -8.86 4.95 22.11
CA GLY A 378 -9.48 3.71 21.64
C GLY A 378 -10.98 3.65 21.94
N ALA A 379 -11.75 2.98 21.09
CA ALA A 379 -13.14 2.63 21.40
C ALA A 379 -13.23 1.65 22.59
N ASP A 380 -12.27 0.73 22.64
CA ASP A 380 -12.08 -0.31 23.65
C ASP A 380 -10.58 -0.62 23.84
N ALA A 381 -10.24 -1.61 24.67
CA ALA A 381 -8.84 -1.99 24.94
C ALA A 381 -8.10 -2.50 23.69
N ARG A 382 -8.78 -3.14 22.73
CA ARG A 382 -8.16 -3.51 21.44
C ARG A 382 -7.87 -2.26 20.63
N GLY A 383 -8.80 -1.29 20.62
CA GLY A 383 -8.60 0.02 20.00
C GLY A 383 -7.39 0.78 20.56
N GLU A 384 -7.17 0.74 21.88
CA GLU A 384 -5.95 1.30 22.49
C GLU A 384 -4.69 0.61 21.98
N LEU A 385 -4.67 -0.74 21.96
CA LEU A 385 -3.54 -1.53 21.48
C LEU A 385 -3.23 -1.27 20.00
N PHE A 386 -4.25 -1.25 19.15
CA PHE A 386 -4.11 -0.95 17.73
C PHE A 386 -3.69 0.50 17.48
N GLY A 387 -4.15 1.44 18.31
CA GLY A 387 -3.70 2.84 18.28
C GLY A 387 -2.22 2.99 18.69
N ALA A 388 -1.75 2.24 19.68
CA ALA A 388 -0.34 2.16 20.02
C ALA A 388 0.49 1.57 18.87
N GLY A 389 -0.01 0.50 18.23
CA GLY A 389 0.57 -0.05 17.00
C GLY A 389 0.64 0.96 15.86
N GLN A 390 -0.40 1.77 15.66
CA GLN A 390 -0.40 2.85 14.67
C GLN A 390 0.66 3.91 14.98
N LEU A 391 0.84 4.28 16.26
CA LEU A 391 1.88 5.22 16.65
C LEU A 391 3.28 4.65 16.36
N LEU A 392 3.53 3.37 16.66
CA LEU A 392 4.79 2.69 16.35
C LEU A 392 5.14 2.72 14.85
N ARG A 393 4.13 2.70 13.97
CA ARG A 393 4.30 2.84 12.50
C ARG A 393 4.52 4.28 12.03
N ARG A 394 4.17 5.27 12.85
CA ARG A 394 4.22 6.70 12.50
C ARG A 394 5.40 7.44 13.13
N VAL A 395 5.98 6.92 14.21
CA VAL A 395 7.20 7.49 14.78
C VAL A 395 8.40 7.28 13.85
N THR A 396 9.22 8.31 13.73
CA THR A 396 10.59 8.20 13.21
C THR A 396 11.49 7.93 14.41
N TRP A 397 12.32 6.90 14.33
CA TRP A 397 13.13 6.48 15.45
C TRP A 397 14.55 6.08 15.04
N ALA A 398 15.48 6.35 15.94
CA ALA A 398 16.87 5.92 15.89
C ALA A 398 17.34 5.65 17.33
N ARG A 399 18.57 5.18 17.49
CA ARG A 399 19.13 5.00 18.84
C ARG A 399 19.18 6.36 19.57
N GLY A 400 18.51 6.46 20.71
CA GLY A 400 18.43 7.68 21.51
C GLY A 400 17.48 8.75 20.96
N GLU A 401 16.63 8.44 19.98
CA GLU A 401 15.72 9.42 19.40
C GLU A 401 14.36 8.84 19.00
N ILE A 402 13.29 9.54 19.39
CA ILE A 402 11.90 9.29 18.98
C ILE A 402 11.27 10.62 18.53
N ARG A 403 10.74 10.66 17.31
CA ARG A 403 10.03 11.82 16.76
C ARG A 403 8.70 11.41 16.14
N VAL A 404 7.72 12.31 16.19
CA VAL A 404 6.44 12.14 15.49
C VAL A 404 6.09 13.43 14.73
N ALA A 405 5.42 13.32 13.60
CA ALA A 405 4.95 14.47 12.85
C ALA A 405 3.93 15.27 13.68
N ALA A 406 4.09 16.60 13.73
CA ALA A 406 3.31 17.46 14.62
C ALA A 406 1.86 17.68 14.14
N ASP A 407 1.58 17.35 12.88
CA ASP A 407 0.30 17.41 12.18
C ASP A 407 -0.45 16.06 12.17
N LEU A 408 0.08 15.02 12.82
CA LEU A 408 -0.54 13.70 12.86
C LEU A 408 -1.97 13.78 13.42
N ASP A 409 -2.97 13.37 12.63
CA ASP A 409 -4.35 13.13 13.06
C ASP A 409 -4.98 12.00 12.21
N ILE A 410 -5.26 10.86 12.85
CA ILE A 410 -5.77 9.64 12.23
C ILE A 410 -6.95 9.16 13.06
N THR A 411 -8.12 9.00 12.44
CA THR A 411 -9.28 8.34 13.04
C THR A 411 -9.70 7.19 12.13
N THR A 412 -9.76 5.97 12.67
CA THR A 412 -10.08 4.78 11.86
C THR A 412 -10.62 3.62 12.70
N SER A 413 -11.35 2.72 12.07
CA SER A 413 -11.85 1.46 12.63
C SER A 413 -11.75 0.34 11.60
N PRO A 414 -11.64 -0.93 12.01
CA PRO A 414 -11.50 -2.03 11.06
C PRO A 414 -12.78 -2.25 10.23
N ARG A 415 -12.61 -2.66 8.97
CA ARG A 415 -13.69 -3.02 8.06
C ARG A 415 -14.25 -4.41 8.34
N TYR A 416 -13.38 -5.37 8.65
CA TYR A 416 -13.77 -6.76 8.88
C TYR A 416 -13.56 -7.17 10.34
N PRO A 417 -14.53 -7.83 11.00
CA PRO A 417 -14.42 -8.20 12.41
C PRO A 417 -13.48 -9.37 12.71
N ILE A 418 -13.13 -10.21 11.73
CA ILE A 418 -12.23 -11.37 11.93
C ILE A 418 -10.94 -11.14 11.16
N ARG A 419 -9.81 -11.02 11.86
CA ARG A 419 -8.51 -10.71 11.24
C ARG A 419 -7.41 -11.50 11.93
N GLY A 420 -6.95 -12.59 11.31
CA GLY A 420 -6.01 -13.49 11.98
C GLY A 420 -5.14 -14.35 11.09
N HIS A 421 -4.24 -15.09 11.74
CA HIS A 421 -3.33 -16.01 11.06
C HIS A 421 -3.20 -17.31 11.85
N GLN A 422 -3.06 -18.41 11.12
CA GLN A 422 -2.68 -19.68 11.72
C GLN A 422 -1.18 -19.69 12.04
N LEU A 423 -0.84 -19.99 13.30
CA LEU A 423 0.52 -20.10 13.82
C LEU A 423 0.72 -21.51 14.40
N GLY A 424 0.92 -22.49 13.50
CA GLY A 424 1.03 -23.91 13.86
C GLY A 424 2.36 -24.29 14.50
N TYR A 425 2.36 -24.69 15.77
CA TYR A 425 3.51 -25.32 16.42
C TYR A 425 3.55 -26.84 16.16
N ARG A 426 4.16 -27.24 15.04
CA ARG A 426 4.19 -28.61 14.51
C ARG A 426 5.43 -28.89 13.66
N THR A 427 5.78 -30.15 13.41
CA THR A 427 7.04 -30.52 12.72
C THR A 427 7.11 -30.17 11.23
N GLN A 428 6.00 -29.74 10.65
CA GLN A 428 5.89 -29.28 9.25
C GLN A 428 6.05 -27.76 9.10
N ALA A 429 6.26 -27.03 10.19
CA ALA A 429 6.31 -25.57 10.11
C ALA A 429 7.67 -25.05 9.63
N ASN A 430 7.63 -24.04 8.78
CA ASN A 430 8.78 -23.23 8.37
C ASN A 430 9.14 -22.24 9.48
N SER A 431 9.80 -22.74 10.53
CA SER A 431 10.43 -22.05 11.68
C SER A 431 9.65 -22.02 12.99
N TYR A 432 8.32 -22.15 12.98
CA TYR A 432 7.53 -22.01 14.22
C TYR A 432 7.81 -23.10 15.24
N ASP A 433 8.14 -24.31 14.80
CA ASP A 433 8.58 -25.42 15.65
C ASP A 433 9.83 -25.08 16.49
N ALA A 434 10.72 -24.24 15.97
CA ALA A 434 11.93 -23.81 16.67
C ALA A 434 11.72 -22.62 17.64
N TRP A 435 10.53 -22.02 17.65
CA TRP A 435 10.26 -20.83 18.45
C TRP A 435 9.95 -21.15 19.91
N SER A 436 10.43 -20.30 20.82
CA SER A 436 10.04 -20.31 22.23
C SER A 436 8.73 -19.55 22.46
N ALA A 437 8.10 -19.74 23.62
CA ALA A 437 6.90 -19.00 24.00
C ALA A 437 7.11 -17.46 23.97
N ALA A 438 8.31 -16.99 24.30
CA ALA A 438 8.67 -15.57 24.21
C ALA A 438 8.75 -15.08 22.75
N GLN A 439 9.20 -15.92 21.80
CA GLN A 439 9.20 -15.57 20.38
C GLN A 439 7.78 -15.52 19.83
N PHE A 440 6.91 -16.46 20.23
CA PHE A 440 5.48 -16.40 19.90
C PHE A 440 4.82 -15.14 20.48
N GLU A 441 5.12 -14.79 21.73
CA GLU A 441 4.58 -13.58 22.38
C GLU A 441 4.97 -12.31 21.61
N GLN A 442 6.26 -12.17 21.28
CA GLN A 442 6.75 -11.05 20.48
C GLN A 442 6.07 -11.00 19.11
N TYR A 443 5.96 -12.13 18.43
CA TYR A 443 5.39 -12.17 17.08
C TYR A 443 3.89 -11.87 17.09
N ILE A 444 3.12 -12.44 18.02
CA ILE A 444 1.68 -12.18 18.17
C ILE A 444 1.45 -10.70 18.51
N ARG A 445 2.25 -10.13 19.42
CA ARG A 445 2.24 -8.69 19.71
C ARG A 445 2.46 -7.87 18.44
N GLU A 446 3.49 -8.20 17.66
CA GLU A 446 3.82 -7.46 16.43
C GLU A 446 2.72 -7.52 15.36
N LEU A 447 1.99 -8.63 15.27
CA LEU A 447 0.82 -8.77 14.39
C LEU A 447 -0.28 -7.75 14.74
N THR A 448 -0.43 -7.40 16.02
CA THR A 448 -1.43 -6.39 16.46
C THR A 448 -1.14 -4.99 15.91
N PHE A 449 0.10 -4.68 15.51
CA PHE A 449 0.44 -3.37 14.93
C PHE A 449 -0.27 -3.09 13.60
N PHE A 450 -0.70 -4.17 12.93
CA PHE A 450 -1.47 -4.16 11.69
C PHE A 450 -2.90 -4.64 11.88
N GLY A 451 -3.40 -4.63 13.12
CA GLY A 451 -4.82 -4.83 13.44
C GLY A 451 -5.27 -6.30 13.55
N VAL A 452 -4.35 -7.27 13.63
CA VAL A 452 -4.70 -8.67 13.90
C VAL A 452 -5.39 -8.80 15.25
N ASN A 453 -6.54 -9.47 15.27
CA ASN A 453 -7.35 -9.71 16.47
C ASN A 453 -7.56 -11.20 16.78
N SER A 454 -7.11 -12.11 15.91
CA SER A 454 -7.29 -13.56 16.06
C SER A 454 -6.01 -14.33 15.75
N ILE A 455 -5.74 -15.39 16.53
CA ILE A 455 -4.65 -16.34 16.26
C ILE A 455 -5.23 -17.75 16.20
N GLU A 456 -4.82 -18.56 15.23
CA GLU A 456 -5.25 -19.96 15.14
C GLU A 456 -4.09 -20.94 15.39
N GLY A 457 -4.24 -21.83 16.37
CA GLY A 457 -3.28 -22.88 16.68
C GLY A 457 -3.60 -24.21 15.99
N ILE A 458 -2.64 -25.15 16.04
CA ILE A 458 -2.82 -26.55 15.66
C ILE A 458 -2.40 -27.37 16.89
N PRO A 459 -3.31 -27.71 17.82
CA PRO A 459 -2.93 -28.34 19.08
C PRO A 459 -2.85 -29.87 19.06
N LEU A 460 -3.59 -30.56 18.18
CA LEU A 460 -3.87 -32.00 18.33
C LEU A 460 -3.41 -32.93 17.17
N GLN A 461 -2.75 -32.41 16.14
CA GLN A 461 -2.39 -33.17 14.91
C GLN A 461 -0.87 -33.18 14.64
N ASP A 462 -0.21 -34.29 14.32
CA ASP A 462 1.26 -34.42 14.16
C ASP A 462 2.01 -34.65 15.48
N ASP A 463 2.22 -35.92 15.82
CA ASP A 463 2.91 -36.36 17.04
C ASP A 463 4.41 -36.68 16.79
N ARG A 464 4.96 -36.31 15.63
CA ARG A 464 6.37 -36.59 15.32
C ARG A 464 7.29 -35.80 16.27
N PRO A 465 8.36 -36.41 16.79
CA PRO A 465 9.36 -35.69 17.55
C PRO A 465 10.28 -34.89 16.61
N THR A 466 10.77 -33.75 17.09
CA THR A 466 11.81 -32.98 16.40
C THR A 466 12.78 -32.37 17.40
N ALA A 467 14.06 -32.29 17.03
CA ALA A 467 15.12 -31.78 17.90
C ALA A 467 15.09 -30.25 18.07
N VAL A 468 14.37 -29.53 17.22
CA VAL A 468 14.31 -28.05 17.28
C VAL A 468 13.21 -27.54 18.21
N MET A 469 12.22 -28.38 18.55
CA MET A 469 11.14 -28.00 19.47
C MET A 469 11.67 -27.87 20.89
N LYS A 470 11.57 -26.66 21.43
CA LYS A 470 12.07 -26.29 22.77
C LYS A 470 11.04 -26.51 23.88
N THR A 471 9.77 -26.63 23.52
CA THR A 471 8.65 -26.70 24.47
C THR A 471 7.69 -27.79 24.03
N PRO A 472 7.17 -28.63 24.94
CA PRO A 472 6.13 -29.59 24.59
C PRO A 472 4.93 -28.90 23.95
N ARG A 473 4.37 -29.53 22.92
CA ARG A 473 3.32 -28.90 22.11
C ARG A 473 2.09 -28.46 22.91
N ARG A 474 1.66 -29.26 23.88
CA ARG A 474 0.54 -28.91 24.78
C ARG A 474 0.84 -27.61 25.52
N GLU A 475 2.03 -27.51 26.11
CA GLU A 475 2.48 -26.31 26.83
C GLU A 475 2.56 -25.09 25.91
N MET A 476 3.07 -25.25 24.69
CA MET A 476 3.12 -24.15 23.72
C MET A 476 1.72 -23.67 23.33
N ASN A 477 0.78 -24.57 23.03
CA ASN A 477 -0.58 -24.17 22.65
C ASN A 477 -1.34 -23.52 23.82
N ARG A 478 -1.08 -23.94 25.06
CA ARG A 478 -1.57 -23.23 26.26
C ARG A 478 -0.95 -21.83 26.35
N ALA A 479 0.36 -21.70 26.16
CA ALA A 479 1.05 -20.42 26.19
C ALA A 479 0.51 -19.44 25.12
N ILE A 480 0.19 -19.92 23.91
CA ILE A 480 -0.46 -19.09 22.87
C ILE A 480 -1.83 -18.60 23.35
N GLY A 481 -2.63 -19.45 24.00
CA GLY A 481 -3.90 -19.03 24.62
C GLY A 481 -3.71 -17.99 25.73
N GLU A 482 -2.68 -18.14 26.57
CA GLU A 482 -2.32 -17.15 27.61
C GLU A 482 -1.90 -15.80 27.01
N ILE A 483 -1.17 -15.82 25.89
CA ILE A 483 -0.78 -14.64 25.13
C ILE A 483 -2.02 -13.95 24.54
N CYS A 484 -2.91 -14.70 23.90
CA CYS A 484 -4.15 -14.16 23.31
C CYS A 484 -5.00 -13.49 24.41
N LYS A 485 -5.20 -14.17 25.54
CA LYS A 485 -5.92 -13.60 26.69
C LYS A 485 -5.32 -12.29 27.18
N ARG A 486 -3.99 -12.20 27.27
CA ARG A 486 -3.28 -11.00 27.74
C ARG A 486 -3.51 -9.79 26.82
N TYR A 487 -3.53 -10.02 25.51
CA TYR A 487 -3.77 -8.98 24.51
C TYR A 487 -5.25 -8.80 24.18
N GLY A 488 -6.12 -9.57 24.82
CA GLY A 488 -7.55 -9.61 24.54
C GLY A 488 -7.86 -10.10 23.13
N LEU A 489 -7.00 -10.90 22.49
CA LEU A 489 -7.20 -11.48 21.15
C LEU A 489 -8.03 -12.76 21.21
N ASP A 490 -8.69 -13.09 20.11
CA ASP A 490 -9.44 -14.34 19.96
C ASP A 490 -8.46 -15.50 19.68
N TYR A 491 -8.54 -16.58 20.46
CA TYR A 491 -7.76 -17.78 20.18
C TYR A 491 -8.63 -18.84 19.50
N TRP A 492 -8.18 -19.29 18.34
CA TRP A 492 -8.82 -20.30 17.54
C TRP A 492 -7.93 -21.53 17.45
N VAL A 493 -8.51 -22.68 17.14
CA VAL A 493 -7.71 -23.87 16.83
C VAL A 493 -8.29 -24.67 15.69
N TRP A 494 -7.42 -25.23 14.88
CA TRP A 494 -7.76 -26.18 13.83
C TRP A 494 -7.67 -27.61 14.38
N ILE A 495 -8.76 -28.38 14.27
CA ILE A 495 -8.87 -29.75 14.78
C ILE A 495 -9.47 -30.65 13.70
N PRO A 496 -8.65 -31.48 13.02
CA PRO A 496 -9.13 -32.46 12.05
C PRO A 496 -9.49 -33.78 12.72
N VAL A 497 -10.19 -34.65 11.99
CA VAL A 497 -10.37 -36.07 12.34
C VAL A 497 -9.99 -36.94 11.15
N GLU A 498 -8.95 -37.76 11.35
CA GLU A 498 -8.35 -38.60 10.30
C GLU A 498 -8.85 -40.07 10.34
N PHE A 499 -9.69 -40.41 11.31
CA PHE A 499 -10.28 -41.75 11.48
C PHE A 499 -11.79 -41.72 11.15
N ASP A 500 -12.39 -42.89 10.94
CA ASP A 500 -13.83 -43.04 10.71
C ASP A 500 -14.62 -42.70 12.00
N LEU A 501 -15.50 -41.71 11.94
CA LEU A 501 -16.30 -41.27 13.08
C LEU A 501 -17.31 -42.32 13.57
N ASN A 502 -17.54 -43.41 12.84
CA ASN A 502 -18.28 -44.58 13.33
C ASN A 502 -17.48 -45.42 14.34
N ASP A 503 -16.15 -45.25 14.42
CA ASP A 503 -15.33 -45.86 15.47
C ASP A 503 -15.61 -45.17 16.80
N GLY A 504 -16.59 -45.69 17.54
CA GLY A 504 -17.02 -45.16 18.84
C GLY A 504 -15.87 -44.96 19.84
N PRO A 505 -14.98 -45.96 20.04
CA PRO A 505 -13.77 -45.79 20.86
C PRO A 505 -12.86 -44.64 20.43
N GLN A 506 -12.51 -44.52 19.15
CA GLN A 506 -11.67 -43.41 18.67
C GLN A 506 -12.36 -42.05 18.77
N ARG A 507 -13.67 -42.01 18.45
CA ARG A 507 -14.50 -40.81 18.60
C ARG A 507 -14.52 -40.32 20.04
N SER A 508 -14.76 -41.22 21.00
CA SER A 508 -14.73 -40.89 22.43
C SER A 508 -13.37 -40.38 22.85
N LYS A 509 -12.30 -41.08 22.48
CA LYS A 509 -10.91 -40.68 22.77
C LYS A 509 -10.59 -39.29 22.23
N MET A 510 -11.05 -38.95 21.03
CA MET A 510 -10.85 -37.63 20.45
C MET A 510 -11.63 -36.55 21.20
N LEU A 511 -12.89 -36.80 21.55
CA LEU A 511 -13.69 -35.87 22.36
C LEU A 511 -13.09 -35.64 23.75
N ASP A 512 -12.52 -36.67 24.37
CA ASP A 512 -11.85 -36.56 25.67
C ASP A 512 -10.58 -35.71 25.57
N ARG A 513 -9.76 -35.92 24.52
CA ARG A 513 -8.58 -35.07 24.23
C ARG A 513 -8.97 -33.62 23.97
N CYS A 514 -10.05 -33.40 23.22
CA CYS A 514 -10.58 -32.06 22.98
C CYS A 514 -11.01 -31.42 24.30
N ASN A 515 -11.76 -32.14 25.13
CA ASN A 515 -12.23 -31.63 26.42
C ASN A 515 -11.07 -31.28 27.38
N GLU A 516 -10.03 -32.11 27.42
CA GLU A 516 -8.81 -31.83 28.18
C GLU A 516 -8.15 -30.54 27.68
N PHE A 517 -7.96 -30.39 26.37
CA PHE A 517 -7.39 -29.18 25.77
C PHE A 517 -8.24 -27.92 26.05
N PHE A 518 -9.57 -28.01 25.92
CA PHE A 518 -10.47 -26.89 26.18
C PHE A 518 -10.39 -26.42 27.63
N THR A 519 -10.26 -27.37 28.57
CA THR A 519 -10.15 -27.07 30.00
C THR A 519 -8.80 -26.46 30.38
N ASP A 520 -7.72 -26.90 29.71
CA ASP A 520 -6.35 -26.45 29.97
C ASP A 520 -6.03 -25.09 29.31
N THR A 521 -6.84 -24.66 28.33
CA THR A 521 -6.60 -23.43 27.56
C THR A 521 -7.37 -22.25 28.15
N PRO A 522 -6.73 -21.12 28.48
CA PRO A 522 -7.36 -20.03 29.25
C PRO A 522 -8.24 -19.06 28.46
N GLU A 523 -8.11 -19.06 27.13
CA GLU A 523 -8.92 -18.31 26.17
C GLU A 523 -9.10 -19.20 24.95
N LEU A 524 -10.34 -19.44 24.53
CA LEU A 524 -10.62 -20.19 23.32
C LEU A 524 -11.96 -19.71 22.77
N THR A 525 -11.95 -19.18 21.55
CA THR A 525 -13.07 -18.47 20.94
C THR A 525 -13.66 -19.25 19.77
N GLY A 526 -12.84 -20.04 19.06
CA GLY A 526 -13.29 -20.76 17.87
C GLY A 526 -12.59 -22.09 17.64
N ILE A 527 -13.35 -23.10 17.20
CA ILE A 527 -12.79 -24.35 16.65
C ILE A 527 -13.07 -24.36 15.15
N PHE A 528 -12.03 -24.53 14.36
CA PHE A 528 -12.12 -24.81 12.93
C PHE A 528 -11.95 -26.32 12.68
N PHE A 529 -12.99 -26.95 12.15
CA PHE A 529 -12.97 -28.32 11.66
C PHE A 529 -12.92 -28.35 10.12
N PRO A 530 -11.90 -28.97 9.51
CA PRO A 530 -11.86 -29.17 8.07
C PRO A 530 -12.85 -30.28 7.65
N GLY A 531 -13.64 -30.07 6.60
CA GLY A 531 -14.51 -31.11 6.04
C GLY A 531 -13.72 -32.29 5.46
N GLY A 532 -12.50 -32.01 4.97
CA GLY A 532 -11.52 -33.01 4.54
C GLY A 532 -10.14 -32.38 4.39
N ASP A 533 -9.13 -33.22 4.12
CA ASP A 533 -7.69 -32.85 4.03
C ASP A 533 -7.13 -32.21 5.33
N PRO A 534 -6.85 -33.04 6.36
CA PRO A 534 -7.04 -34.49 6.37
C PRO A 534 -8.44 -34.89 6.87
N GLY A 535 -8.85 -36.12 6.52
CA GLY A 535 -10.18 -36.65 6.82
C GLY A 535 -11.09 -36.75 5.59
N HIS A 536 -12.13 -37.57 5.69
CA HIS A 536 -13.09 -37.86 4.61
C HIS A 536 -14.46 -38.30 5.15
N ASN A 537 -14.80 -37.90 6.38
CA ASN A 537 -16.06 -38.28 7.02
C ASN A 537 -17.24 -37.54 6.38
N ALA A 538 -18.36 -38.23 6.21
CA ALA A 538 -19.59 -37.64 5.66
C ALA A 538 -20.22 -36.65 6.67
N PRO A 539 -20.89 -35.58 6.20
CA PRO A 539 -21.47 -34.54 7.09
C PRO A 539 -22.51 -35.08 8.08
N GLU A 540 -23.16 -36.21 7.77
CA GLU A 540 -24.08 -36.93 8.65
C GLU A 540 -23.40 -37.43 9.94
N LEU A 541 -22.09 -37.71 9.89
CA LEU A 541 -21.28 -38.11 11.04
C LEU A 541 -20.57 -36.91 11.67
N VAL A 542 -20.10 -35.98 10.82
CA VAL A 542 -19.38 -34.78 11.26
C VAL A 542 -20.27 -33.88 12.11
N ILE A 543 -21.49 -33.56 11.67
CA ILE A 543 -22.37 -32.62 12.38
C ILE A 543 -22.68 -33.07 13.82
N PRO A 544 -23.10 -34.33 14.09
CA PRO A 544 -23.29 -34.80 15.46
C PRO A 544 -22.00 -34.78 16.30
N PHE A 545 -20.85 -35.09 15.70
CA PHE A 545 -19.56 -34.98 16.38
C PHE A 545 -19.22 -33.55 16.77
N LEU A 546 -19.45 -32.58 15.87
CA LEU A 546 -19.25 -31.16 16.15
C LEU A 546 -20.20 -30.64 17.22
N GLN A 547 -21.43 -31.15 17.28
CA GLN A 547 -22.36 -30.81 18.35
C GLN A 547 -21.83 -31.28 19.72
N ASP A 548 -21.40 -32.54 19.84
CA ASP A 548 -20.81 -33.07 21.09
C ASP A 548 -19.56 -32.27 21.51
N MET A 549 -18.73 -31.90 20.53
CA MET A 549 -17.56 -31.06 20.75
C MET A 549 -17.96 -29.67 21.23
N ALA A 550 -19.00 -29.06 20.64
CA ALA A 550 -19.46 -27.72 21.00
C ALA A 550 -20.11 -27.67 22.39
N GLU A 551 -20.72 -28.76 22.85
CA GLU A 551 -21.22 -28.88 24.22
C GLU A 551 -20.08 -28.85 25.25
N ARG A 552 -19.01 -29.62 25.00
CA ARG A 552 -17.79 -29.60 25.84
C ARG A 552 -17.08 -28.25 25.79
N LEU A 553 -16.95 -27.69 24.60
CA LEU A 553 -16.33 -26.39 24.40
C LEU A 553 -17.05 -25.31 25.20
N ARG A 554 -18.39 -25.24 25.13
CA ARG A 554 -19.18 -24.21 25.84
C ARG A 554 -19.17 -24.36 27.36
N ALA A 555 -18.90 -25.56 27.88
CA ALA A 555 -18.76 -25.77 29.32
C ALA A 555 -17.51 -25.04 29.86
N ALA A 556 -16.41 -25.02 29.10
CA ALA A 556 -15.19 -24.30 29.46
C ALA A 556 -15.20 -22.83 28.95
N HIS A 557 -15.74 -22.60 27.75
CA HIS A 557 -15.70 -21.32 27.03
C HIS A 557 -17.08 -20.95 26.47
N PRO A 558 -17.98 -20.32 27.26
CA PRO A 558 -19.39 -20.17 26.92
C PRO A 558 -19.71 -19.39 25.63
N LYS A 559 -18.79 -18.51 25.20
CA LYS A 559 -18.95 -17.69 23.99
C LYS A 559 -18.38 -18.35 22.73
N ALA A 560 -17.61 -19.42 22.89
CA ALA A 560 -16.90 -20.05 21.78
C ALA A 560 -17.85 -20.76 20.81
N LYS A 561 -17.44 -20.84 19.55
CA LYS A 561 -18.23 -21.43 18.46
C LYS A 561 -17.42 -22.44 17.64
N VAL A 562 -18.13 -23.35 17.00
CA VAL A 562 -17.53 -24.33 16.06
C VAL A 562 -17.80 -23.90 14.62
N TRP A 563 -16.80 -24.10 13.77
CA TRP A 563 -16.78 -23.70 12.37
C TRP A 563 -16.39 -24.88 11.49
N LEU A 564 -17.02 -24.98 10.33
CA LEU A 564 -16.83 -26.09 9.40
C LEU A 564 -16.35 -25.57 8.05
N SER A 565 -15.31 -26.18 7.48
CA SER A 565 -15.04 -26.06 6.05
C SER A 565 -15.80 -27.12 5.27
N LEU A 566 -16.25 -26.76 4.07
CA LEU A 566 -16.87 -27.71 3.11
C LEU A 566 -15.83 -28.33 2.16
N GLN A 567 -14.55 -28.21 2.51
CA GLN A 567 -13.42 -28.77 1.77
C GLN A 567 -13.64 -30.27 1.48
N TRP A 568 -13.47 -30.64 0.20
CA TRP A 568 -13.64 -32.00 -0.33
C TRP A 568 -15.04 -32.63 -0.24
N PHE A 569 -16.06 -31.93 0.26
CA PHE A 569 -17.43 -32.43 0.23
C PHE A 569 -17.99 -32.45 -1.19
N THR A 570 -18.73 -33.51 -1.52
CA THR A 570 -19.51 -33.61 -2.76
C THR A 570 -20.69 -32.63 -2.75
N PRO A 571 -21.27 -32.28 -3.92
CA PRO A 571 -22.45 -31.42 -3.98
C PRO A 571 -23.60 -31.86 -3.06
N GLN A 572 -23.87 -33.16 -2.98
CA GLN A 572 -24.92 -33.72 -2.13
C GLN A 572 -24.62 -33.53 -0.64
N GLN A 573 -23.36 -33.71 -0.24
CA GLN A 573 -22.92 -33.47 1.14
C GLN A 573 -22.97 -31.98 1.51
N ILE A 574 -22.63 -31.11 0.56
CA ILE A 574 -22.75 -29.65 0.72
C ILE A 574 -24.23 -29.28 0.93
N ASP A 575 -25.13 -29.82 0.11
CA ASP A 575 -26.58 -29.59 0.23
C ASP A 575 -27.10 -30.04 1.59
N TYR A 576 -26.67 -31.21 2.07
CA TYR A 576 -27.01 -31.71 3.41
C TYR A 576 -26.64 -30.72 4.52
N VAL A 577 -25.44 -30.11 4.47
CA VAL A 577 -25.01 -29.12 5.46
C VAL A 577 -25.93 -27.89 5.42
N TYR A 578 -26.22 -27.35 4.24
CA TYR A 578 -27.11 -26.19 4.13
C TYR A 578 -28.54 -26.49 4.60
N ASP A 579 -29.08 -27.65 4.25
CA ASP A 579 -30.41 -28.08 4.69
C ASP A 579 -30.48 -28.25 6.21
N TYR A 580 -29.43 -28.81 6.82
CA TYR A 580 -29.31 -28.88 8.27
C TYR A 580 -29.28 -27.48 8.90
N LEU A 581 -28.46 -26.55 8.39
CA LEU A 581 -28.35 -25.20 8.93
C LEU A 581 -29.67 -24.42 8.80
N ASN A 582 -30.39 -24.56 7.68
CA ASN A 582 -31.70 -23.93 7.48
C ASN A 582 -32.77 -24.51 8.39
N ARG A 583 -32.78 -25.84 8.59
CA ARG A 583 -33.80 -26.53 9.37
C ARG A 583 -33.59 -26.41 10.88
N VAL A 584 -32.35 -26.61 11.34
CA VAL A 584 -32.02 -26.72 12.77
C VAL A 584 -31.58 -25.38 13.35
N SER A 585 -30.95 -24.51 12.55
CA SER A 585 -30.44 -23.20 12.97
C SER A 585 -29.69 -23.22 14.33
N PRO A 586 -28.74 -24.16 14.54
CA PRO A 586 -28.07 -24.32 15.82
C PRO A 586 -27.32 -23.06 16.29
N ASP A 587 -27.41 -22.76 17.59
CA ASP A 587 -26.69 -21.63 18.21
C ASP A 587 -25.22 -21.93 18.50
N TRP A 588 -24.83 -23.20 18.57
CA TRP A 588 -23.44 -23.60 18.84
C TRP A 588 -22.52 -23.39 17.62
N PHE A 589 -23.10 -23.33 16.42
CA PHE A 589 -22.40 -23.16 15.16
C PHE A 589 -22.09 -21.69 14.88
N GLY A 590 -20.84 -21.37 14.58
CA GLY A 590 -20.39 -20.01 14.30
C GLY A 590 -20.49 -19.65 12.82
N GLY A 591 -20.15 -20.60 11.95
CA GLY A 591 -20.07 -20.31 10.54
C GLY A 591 -19.28 -21.31 9.71
N LEU A 592 -19.11 -20.96 8.44
CA LEU A 592 -18.29 -21.72 7.50
C LEU A 592 -16.90 -21.10 7.33
N VAL A 593 -15.97 -21.92 6.85
CA VAL A 593 -14.61 -21.51 6.48
C VAL A 593 -14.38 -21.82 5.00
N ALA A 594 -13.87 -20.86 4.24
CA ALA A 594 -13.48 -21.05 2.85
C ALA A 594 -11.97 -21.30 2.77
N GLY A 595 -11.55 -22.48 2.35
CA GLY A 595 -10.13 -22.76 2.16
C GLY A 595 -9.83 -23.39 0.80
N PRO A 596 -8.61 -23.90 0.61
CA PRO A 596 -8.28 -24.79 -0.49
C PRO A 596 -9.34 -25.90 -0.65
N SER A 597 -9.71 -26.20 -1.90
CA SER A 597 -10.70 -27.24 -2.25
C SER A 597 -12.10 -27.08 -1.63
N SER A 598 -12.45 -25.89 -1.11
CA SER A 598 -13.82 -25.53 -0.73
C SER A 598 -14.64 -25.04 -1.94
N PRO A 599 -15.98 -25.01 -1.86
CA PRO A 599 -16.82 -24.37 -2.86
C PRO A 599 -16.47 -22.88 -3.04
N PRO A 600 -16.77 -22.28 -4.22
CA PRO A 600 -16.48 -20.88 -4.47
C PRO A 600 -17.06 -19.94 -3.41
N ILE A 601 -16.26 -18.96 -2.96
CA ILE A 601 -16.64 -18.01 -1.89
C ILE A 601 -17.96 -17.28 -2.17
N PRO A 602 -18.20 -16.71 -3.37
CA PRO A 602 -19.45 -16.00 -3.65
C PRO A 602 -20.68 -16.93 -3.65
N GLU A 603 -20.51 -18.20 -4.01
CA GLU A 603 -21.59 -19.19 -3.98
C GLU A 603 -21.93 -19.54 -2.53
N THR A 604 -20.93 -19.87 -1.72
CA THR A 604 -21.13 -20.19 -0.30
C THR A 604 -21.81 -19.04 0.44
N ARG A 605 -21.37 -17.79 0.22
CA ARG A 605 -22.00 -16.61 0.85
C ARG A 605 -23.47 -16.49 0.48
N ARG A 606 -23.85 -16.80 -0.76
CA ARG A 606 -25.25 -16.72 -1.23
C ARG A 606 -26.14 -17.76 -0.55
N ARG A 607 -25.59 -18.95 -0.27
CA ARG A 607 -26.33 -20.10 0.28
C ARG A 607 -26.35 -20.12 1.81
N LEU A 608 -25.33 -19.56 2.46
CA LEU A 608 -25.21 -19.55 3.92
C LEU A 608 -26.27 -18.64 4.57
N PRO A 609 -27.04 -19.12 5.56
CA PRO A 609 -27.99 -18.26 6.28
C PRO A 609 -27.28 -17.08 6.98
N ALA A 610 -27.89 -15.89 6.90
CA ALA A 610 -27.29 -14.63 7.39
C ALA A 610 -26.95 -14.61 8.89
N LYS A 611 -27.52 -15.52 9.69
CA LYS A 611 -27.17 -15.73 11.11
C LYS A 611 -25.72 -16.17 11.27
N TYR A 612 -25.20 -16.93 10.31
CA TYR A 612 -23.87 -17.52 10.36
C TYR A 612 -22.86 -16.65 9.65
N LYS A 613 -21.65 -16.66 10.22
CA LYS A 613 -20.52 -15.94 9.66
C LYS A 613 -19.81 -16.82 8.64
N TYR A 614 -19.02 -16.19 7.76
CA TYR A 614 -18.20 -16.93 6.82
C TYR A 614 -16.86 -16.24 6.64
N ARG A 615 -15.79 -16.96 6.96
CA ARG A 615 -14.43 -16.44 6.95
C ARG A 615 -13.59 -17.10 5.86
N ASP A 616 -12.66 -16.34 5.32
CA ASP A 616 -11.63 -16.88 4.43
C ASP A 616 -10.54 -17.60 5.24
N TYR A 617 -9.94 -18.60 4.62
CA TYR A 617 -8.76 -19.34 5.06
C TYR A 617 -7.75 -19.38 3.90
N PRO A 618 -7.22 -18.21 3.51
CA PRO A 618 -6.38 -18.06 2.33
C PRO A 618 -5.01 -18.69 2.55
N ASP A 619 -4.51 -19.38 1.52
CA ASP A 619 -3.15 -19.93 1.48
C ASP A 619 -2.11 -18.83 1.19
N LEU A 620 -1.40 -18.38 2.23
CA LEU A 620 -0.34 -17.36 2.10
C LEU A 620 1.07 -17.94 1.92
N THR A 621 1.21 -19.26 2.05
CA THR A 621 2.52 -19.92 2.18
C THR A 621 2.99 -20.52 0.86
N HIS A 622 2.07 -21.13 0.10
CA HIS A 622 2.48 -21.98 -1.01
C HIS A 622 2.53 -21.25 -2.36
N ASN A 623 3.64 -21.43 -3.07
CA ASN A 623 3.92 -20.77 -4.36
C ASN A 623 3.52 -21.59 -5.59
N LYS A 624 3.36 -22.91 -5.45
CA LYS A 624 2.92 -23.82 -6.53
C LYS A 624 2.01 -24.92 -6.00
N LEU A 625 1.20 -25.50 -6.88
CA LEU A 625 0.25 -26.57 -6.51
C LEU A 625 -0.67 -26.15 -5.34
N SER A 626 -1.06 -24.88 -5.32
CA SER A 626 -1.74 -24.22 -4.19
C SER A 626 -2.96 -23.44 -4.64
N GLN A 627 -3.72 -22.92 -3.67
CA GLN A 627 -4.89 -22.08 -3.94
C GLN A 627 -4.52 -20.84 -4.78
N PHE A 628 -3.35 -20.25 -4.51
CA PHE A 628 -2.87 -19.03 -5.16
C PHE A 628 -1.44 -19.20 -5.70
N GLN A 629 -1.29 -20.11 -6.67
CA GLN A 629 -0.01 -20.34 -7.35
C GLN A 629 0.54 -19.08 -8.02
N VAL A 630 1.88 -18.97 -8.09
CA VAL A 630 2.56 -17.89 -8.82
C VAL A 630 2.26 -18.03 -10.32
N PRO A 631 1.66 -17.02 -10.98
CA PRO A 631 1.31 -17.10 -12.39
C PRO A 631 2.55 -17.13 -13.28
N SER A 632 2.59 -18.05 -14.25
CA SER A 632 3.68 -18.18 -15.23
C SER A 632 5.07 -18.22 -14.59
N TRP A 633 5.19 -18.90 -13.44
CA TRP A 633 6.45 -18.98 -12.71
C TRP A 633 7.49 -19.77 -13.50
N ASP A 634 8.69 -19.20 -13.66
CA ASP A 634 9.77 -19.86 -14.39
C ASP A 634 10.12 -21.22 -13.78
N GLN A 635 10.35 -22.21 -14.63
CA GLN A 635 10.60 -23.58 -14.20
C GLN A 635 11.85 -23.71 -13.31
N ALA A 636 12.89 -22.90 -13.56
CA ALA A 636 14.10 -22.91 -12.73
C ALA A 636 13.73 -22.58 -11.27
N TYR A 637 12.94 -21.51 -11.06
CA TYR A 637 12.44 -21.18 -9.72
C TYR A 637 11.52 -22.25 -9.16
N ALA A 638 10.54 -22.70 -9.94
CA ALA A 638 9.57 -23.68 -9.46
C ALA A 638 10.23 -24.99 -8.99
N LEU A 639 11.33 -25.41 -9.62
CA LEU A 639 12.10 -26.59 -9.24
C LEU A 639 13.00 -26.33 -8.03
N THR A 640 13.69 -25.20 -7.95
CA THR A 640 14.69 -24.95 -6.89
C THR A 640 14.09 -24.36 -5.61
N LEU A 641 13.15 -23.42 -5.72
CA LEU A 641 12.52 -22.76 -4.58
C LEU A 641 11.37 -23.60 -3.99
N GLY A 642 10.82 -24.52 -4.78
CA GLY A 642 9.82 -25.46 -4.30
C GLY A 642 8.49 -24.79 -3.93
N ARG A 643 7.82 -25.34 -2.92
CA ARG A 643 6.44 -24.95 -2.55
C ARG A 643 6.41 -23.82 -1.52
N GLU A 644 7.35 -23.78 -0.58
CA GLU A 644 7.28 -22.98 0.67
C GLU A 644 8.48 -22.04 0.85
N ALA A 645 9.08 -21.57 -0.25
CA ALA A 645 10.10 -20.54 -0.17
C ALA A 645 9.52 -19.22 0.39
N VAL A 646 10.39 -18.40 0.99
CA VAL A 646 10.11 -17.00 1.35
C VAL A 646 9.47 -16.28 0.17
N ASN A 647 8.26 -15.75 0.34
CA ASN A 647 7.41 -15.35 -0.78
C ASN A 647 6.74 -13.98 -0.59
N PRO A 648 7.50 -12.88 -0.39
CA PRO A 648 6.91 -11.55 -0.36
C PRO A 648 6.24 -11.25 -1.70
N ARG A 649 4.89 -11.29 -1.73
CA ARG A 649 4.06 -11.07 -2.91
C ARG A 649 2.99 -10.01 -2.60
N PRO A 650 3.37 -8.80 -2.13
CA PRO A 650 2.43 -7.82 -1.62
C PRO A 650 1.39 -7.36 -2.65
N ALA A 651 1.74 -7.18 -3.93
CA ALA A 651 0.78 -6.74 -4.94
C ALA A 651 -0.24 -7.84 -5.28
N GLU A 652 0.21 -9.07 -5.46
CA GLU A 652 -0.66 -10.21 -5.77
C GLU A 652 -1.60 -10.54 -4.63
N TYR A 653 -1.11 -10.64 -3.39
CA TYR A 653 -1.98 -10.93 -2.24
C TYR A 653 -2.95 -9.78 -1.95
N ALA A 654 -2.59 -8.53 -2.23
CA ALA A 654 -3.54 -7.41 -2.14
C ALA A 654 -4.68 -7.52 -3.16
N MET A 655 -4.35 -7.88 -4.42
CA MET A 655 -5.35 -8.12 -5.46
C MET A 655 -6.29 -9.27 -5.07
N LEU A 656 -5.73 -10.37 -4.54
CA LEU A 656 -6.50 -11.54 -4.12
C LEU A 656 -7.43 -11.22 -2.94
N HIS A 657 -6.91 -10.53 -1.92
CA HIS A 657 -7.73 -10.04 -0.80
C HIS A 657 -8.92 -9.23 -1.32
N ASN A 658 -8.66 -8.18 -2.10
CA ASN A 658 -9.71 -7.25 -2.54
C ASN A 658 -10.76 -7.90 -3.46
N ARG A 659 -10.40 -9.00 -4.14
CA ARG A 659 -11.34 -9.80 -4.94
C ARG A 659 -12.32 -10.61 -4.09
N LEU A 660 -11.89 -11.09 -2.93
CA LEU A 660 -12.63 -12.09 -2.13
C LEU A 660 -13.25 -11.51 -0.86
N ALA A 661 -12.61 -10.52 -0.24
CA ALA A 661 -12.94 -10.03 1.10
C ALA A 661 -14.40 -9.58 1.24
N ALA A 662 -14.99 -8.96 0.21
CA ALA A 662 -16.38 -8.47 0.21
C ALA A 662 -17.44 -9.58 0.44
N TYR A 663 -17.09 -10.85 0.21
CA TYR A 663 -17.97 -11.99 0.43
C TYR A 663 -17.78 -12.66 1.80
N THR A 664 -16.90 -12.12 2.65
CA THR A 664 -16.48 -12.72 3.91
C THR A 664 -16.73 -11.77 5.08
N ASP A 665 -16.77 -12.32 6.29
CA ASP A 665 -16.77 -11.55 7.54
C ASP A 665 -15.33 -11.30 8.04
N GLY A 666 -14.34 -11.54 7.19
CA GLY A 666 -12.91 -11.48 7.51
C GLY A 666 -12.20 -12.79 7.23
N PHE A 667 -11.02 -12.96 7.81
CA PHE A 667 -10.11 -14.06 7.49
C PHE A 667 -9.35 -14.55 8.73
N ILE A 668 -8.95 -15.82 8.67
CA ILE A 668 -7.80 -16.32 9.42
C ILE A 668 -6.98 -17.10 8.42
N SER A 669 -5.76 -16.68 8.08
CA SER A 669 -5.03 -17.29 6.97
C SER A 669 -4.41 -18.65 7.31
N TYR A 670 -4.31 -19.52 6.31
CA TYR A 670 -3.40 -20.66 6.35
C TYR A 670 -1.96 -20.17 6.20
N SER A 671 -1.06 -20.70 7.02
CA SER A 671 0.35 -20.34 7.02
C SER A 671 1.18 -21.47 7.61
N ASP A 672 2.24 -21.86 6.92
CA ASP A 672 3.18 -22.85 7.41
C ASP A 672 4.37 -22.27 8.15
N GLY A 673 4.54 -20.95 8.24
CA GLY A 673 5.67 -20.44 9.01
C GLY A 673 5.92 -18.96 8.86
N ALA A 674 7.16 -18.54 9.09
CA ALA A 674 7.54 -17.14 9.09
C ALA A 674 7.81 -16.59 7.67
N HIS A 675 7.91 -17.45 6.65
CA HIS A 675 8.36 -17.09 5.31
C HIS A 675 7.33 -16.27 4.48
N ASP A 676 6.08 -16.21 4.93
CA ASP A 676 4.96 -15.47 4.35
C ASP A 676 4.61 -14.19 5.15
N ASP A 677 5.49 -13.74 6.05
CA ASP A 677 5.28 -12.63 6.99
C ASP A 677 4.84 -11.32 6.33
N VAL A 678 5.42 -10.94 5.20
CA VAL A 678 4.98 -9.74 4.43
C VAL A 678 3.52 -9.88 4.00
N ASN A 679 3.11 -11.07 3.56
CA ASN A 679 1.76 -11.32 3.07
C ASN A 679 0.75 -11.28 4.22
N LYS A 680 1.14 -11.73 5.41
CA LYS A 680 0.33 -11.60 6.64
C LYS A 680 0.05 -10.14 6.96
N THR A 681 1.07 -9.28 6.89
CA THR A 681 0.91 -7.84 7.11
C THR A 681 0.00 -7.21 6.07
N VAL A 682 0.19 -7.51 4.78
CA VAL A 682 -0.65 -6.96 3.70
C VAL A 682 -2.11 -7.36 3.87
N TRP A 683 -2.38 -8.64 4.11
CA TRP A 683 -3.74 -9.13 4.28
C TRP A 683 -4.42 -8.53 5.53
N SER A 684 -3.68 -8.41 6.64
CA SER A 684 -4.18 -7.78 7.87
C SER A 684 -4.53 -6.30 7.67
N ALA A 685 -3.65 -5.54 7.05
CA ALA A 685 -3.87 -4.12 6.79
C ALA A 685 -5.06 -3.87 5.84
N LEU A 686 -5.20 -4.69 4.79
CA LEU A 686 -6.34 -4.58 3.88
C LEU A 686 -7.66 -5.06 4.51
N SER A 687 -7.60 -5.96 5.48
CA SER A 687 -8.78 -6.32 6.28
C SER A 687 -9.16 -5.25 7.31
N TRP A 688 -8.21 -4.37 7.68
CA TRP A 688 -8.52 -3.15 8.40
C TRP A 688 -9.19 -2.13 7.47
N ASP A 689 -8.56 -1.82 6.33
CA ASP A 689 -9.09 -0.91 5.31
C ASP A 689 -8.72 -1.39 3.89
N PRO A 690 -9.69 -1.91 3.11
CA PRO A 690 -9.44 -2.44 1.76
C PRO A 690 -8.97 -1.41 0.74
N ASP A 691 -9.17 -0.12 1.02
CA ASP A 691 -8.81 0.97 0.11
C ASP A 691 -7.39 1.50 0.36
N MET A 692 -6.66 0.94 1.33
CA MET A 692 -5.27 1.31 1.60
C MET A 692 -4.36 1.07 0.41
N ASN A 693 -3.42 1.99 0.18
CA ASN A 693 -2.37 1.80 -0.82
C ASN A 693 -1.40 0.72 -0.35
N VAL A 694 -1.23 -0.33 -1.16
CA VAL A 694 -0.36 -1.47 -0.85
C VAL A 694 1.09 -1.05 -0.61
N ARG A 695 1.58 -0.05 -1.35
CA ARG A 695 2.95 0.46 -1.15
C ARG A 695 3.10 1.12 0.21
N ASP A 696 2.10 1.87 0.66
CA ASP A 696 2.12 2.50 1.98
C ASP A 696 2.10 1.45 3.10
N ILE A 697 1.37 0.34 2.91
CA ILE A 697 1.39 -0.80 3.84
C ILE A 697 2.80 -1.39 3.97
N VAL A 698 3.49 -1.61 2.84
CA VAL A 698 4.85 -2.19 2.85
C VAL A 698 5.88 -1.20 3.39
N ILE A 699 5.70 0.11 3.18
CA ILE A 699 6.51 1.14 3.84
C ILE A 699 6.32 1.09 5.35
N ASP A 700 5.08 0.98 5.82
CA ASP A 700 4.77 0.85 7.23
C ASP A 700 5.39 -0.42 7.84
N TYR A 701 5.33 -1.55 7.13
CA TYR A 701 6.02 -2.80 7.49
C TYR A 701 7.53 -2.57 7.66
N ALA A 702 8.18 -1.99 6.64
CA ALA A 702 9.61 -1.78 6.65
C ALA A 702 10.05 -0.77 7.73
N ARG A 703 9.27 0.29 7.97
CA ARG A 703 9.52 1.25 9.06
C ARG A 703 9.37 0.62 10.44
N ALA A 704 8.39 -0.26 10.62
CA ALA A 704 8.13 -0.91 11.90
C ALA A 704 9.20 -1.94 12.28
N TYR A 705 9.71 -2.69 11.28
CA TYR A 705 10.55 -3.87 11.53
C TYR A 705 12.00 -3.73 11.09
N PHE A 706 12.35 -2.79 10.20
CA PHE A 706 13.74 -2.52 9.80
C PHE A 706 14.25 -1.27 10.50
N ASN A 707 13.93 -0.09 9.99
CA ASN A 707 14.05 1.20 10.67
C ASN A 707 13.40 2.29 9.79
N SER A 708 13.28 3.51 10.31
CA SER A 708 12.65 4.61 9.58
C SER A 708 13.47 5.11 8.39
N GLU A 709 14.81 5.00 8.45
CA GLU A 709 15.74 5.53 7.44
C GLU A 709 15.74 4.71 6.15
N VAL A 710 15.72 3.38 6.26
CA VAL A 710 15.70 2.49 5.08
C VAL A 710 14.30 2.08 4.65
N GLY A 711 13.27 2.37 5.45
CA GLY A 711 11.92 1.84 5.27
C GLY A 711 11.36 1.98 3.84
N LEU A 712 11.54 3.15 3.21
CA LEU A 712 11.11 3.37 1.83
C LEU A 712 11.85 2.47 0.83
N ARG A 713 13.19 2.52 0.87
CA ARG A 713 14.04 1.80 -0.08
C ARG A 713 13.88 0.29 0.07
N ALA A 714 13.67 -0.18 1.31
CA ALA A 714 13.38 -1.58 1.61
C ALA A 714 11.99 -1.99 1.10
N ALA A 715 10.96 -1.14 1.24
CA ALA A 715 9.64 -1.42 0.69
C ALA A 715 9.68 -1.57 -0.84
N ASP A 716 10.35 -0.66 -1.54
CA ASP A 716 10.52 -0.76 -3.00
C ASP A 716 11.31 -2.03 -3.39
N ALA A 717 12.32 -2.40 -2.59
CA ALA A 717 13.09 -3.63 -2.80
C ALA A 717 12.26 -4.91 -2.56
N ILE A 718 11.29 -4.88 -1.63
CA ILE A 718 10.32 -5.97 -1.42
C ILE A 718 9.43 -6.16 -2.65
N PHE A 719 8.90 -5.08 -3.24
CA PHE A 719 8.16 -5.17 -4.52
C PHE A 719 9.04 -5.67 -5.68
N ALA A 720 10.34 -5.37 -5.65
CA ALA A 720 11.27 -5.88 -6.64
C ALA A 720 11.45 -7.41 -6.52
N LEU A 721 11.43 -7.98 -5.30
CA LEU A 721 11.45 -9.44 -5.10
C LEU A 721 10.23 -10.15 -5.68
N GLU A 722 9.04 -9.54 -5.58
CA GLU A 722 7.83 -10.07 -6.23
C GLU A 722 8.00 -10.07 -7.76
N LYS A 723 8.50 -8.96 -8.33
CA LYS A 723 8.74 -8.83 -9.77
C LYS A 723 9.76 -9.80 -10.34
N ASN A 724 10.71 -10.27 -9.52
CA ASN A 724 11.68 -11.29 -9.96
C ASN A 724 10.99 -12.58 -10.43
N TRP A 725 9.81 -12.90 -9.90
CA TRP A 725 9.08 -14.13 -10.22
C TRP A 725 8.16 -14.02 -11.45
N HIS A 726 8.11 -12.87 -12.12
CA HIS A 726 7.28 -12.67 -13.30
C HIS A 726 8.05 -12.84 -14.61
N GLY A 727 7.59 -13.80 -15.43
CA GLY A 727 8.10 -14.04 -16.77
C GLY A 727 9.37 -14.91 -16.81
N PRO A 728 9.94 -15.11 -18.02
CA PRO A 728 11.12 -15.94 -18.21
C PRO A 728 12.34 -15.41 -17.43
N LEU A 729 12.94 -16.25 -16.59
CA LEU A 729 14.03 -15.86 -15.70
C LEU A 729 15.29 -15.44 -16.47
N LYS A 730 15.58 -16.14 -17.58
CA LYS A 730 16.70 -15.84 -18.46
C LYS A 730 16.67 -14.38 -18.95
N ASP A 731 15.48 -13.89 -19.31
CA ASP A 731 15.30 -12.56 -19.90
C ASP A 731 15.03 -11.46 -18.84
N ASN A 732 14.78 -11.86 -17.59
CA ASN A 732 14.46 -10.93 -16.51
C ASN A 732 15.73 -10.26 -15.94
N GLY A 733 16.20 -9.20 -16.60
CA GLY A 733 17.35 -8.41 -16.13
C GLY A 733 17.12 -7.66 -14.82
N ALA A 734 15.87 -7.53 -14.35
CA ALA A 734 15.57 -6.86 -13.09
C ALA A 734 16.15 -7.61 -11.88
N VAL A 735 16.38 -8.92 -11.98
CA VAL A 735 16.91 -9.76 -10.89
C VAL A 735 18.27 -9.25 -10.38
N GLU A 736 19.19 -8.86 -11.27
CA GLU A 736 20.47 -8.27 -10.84
C GLU A 736 20.28 -6.90 -10.19
N GLY A 737 19.35 -6.10 -10.71
CA GLY A 737 19.00 -4.80 -10.12
C GLY A 737 18.46 -4.96 -8.70
N THR A 738 17.58 -5.95 -8.49
CA THR A 738 17.05 -6.30 -7.18
C THR A 738 18.16 -6.74 -6.22
N LEU A 739 19.09 -7.60 -6.68
CA LEU A 739 20.24 -8.02 -5.88
C LEU A 739 21.12 -6.82 -5.47
N LEU A 740 21.49 -5.97 -6.44
CA LEU A 740 22.31 -4.78 -6.19
C LEU A 740 21.64 -3.82 -5.20
N GLN A 741 20.32 -3.64 -5.30
CA GLN A 741 19.54 -2.82 -4.37
C GLN A 741 19.60 -3.40 -2.95
N TRP A 742 19.39 -4.71 -2.78
CA TRP A 742 19.48 -5.38 -1.49
C TRP A 742 20.89 -5.37 -0.90
N GLN A 743 21.94 -5.52 -1.72
CA GLN A 743 23.33 -5.38 -1.28
C GLN A 743 23.66 -3.95 -0.84
N GLN A 744 23.11 -2.93 -1.51
CA GLN A 744 23.28 -1.55 -1.08
C GLN A 744 22.56 -1.28 0.24
N LEU A 745 21.36 -1.84 0.41
CA LEU A 745 20.60 -1.78 1.65
C LEU A 745 21.36 -2.44 2.81
N GLU A 746 21.89 -3.65 2.59
CA GLU A 746 22.72 -4.39 3.55
C GLU A 746 23.94 -3.58 4.00
N ARG A 747 24.65 -2.94 3.07
CA ARG A 747 25.77 -2.04 3.40
C ARG A 747 25.36 -0.80 4.19
N SER A 748 24.16 -0.27 3.95
CA SER A 748 23.67 0.96 4.61
C SER A 748 23.01 0.71 5.98
N ALA A 749 22.66 -0.53 6.31
CA ALA A 749 21.96 -0.89 7.55
C ALA A 749 22.56 -2.14 8.22
N PRO A 750 23.86 -2.13 8.60
CA PRO A 750 24.53 -3.29 9.20
C PRO A 750 23.89 -3.74 10.53
N GLU A 751 23.19 -2.85 11.23
CA GLU A 751 22.47 -3.17 12.47
C GLU A 751 21.31 -4.16 12.27
N LEU A 752 20.83 -4.34 11.03
CA LEU A 752 19.74 -5.27 10.68
C LEU A 752 20.22 -6.69 10.39
N GLU A 753 21.53 -6.97 10.46
CA GLU A 753 22.10 -8.29 10.17
C GLU A 753 21.40 -9.42 10.94
N LYS A 754 21.03 -9.19 12.20
CA LYS A 754 20.37 -10.21 13.05
C LYS A 754 18.85 -10.25 12.93
N ASN A 755 18.25 -9.39 12.11
CA ASN A 755 16.81 -9.33 11.93
C ASN A 755 16.35 -10.42 10.95
N TRP A 756 15.56 -11.38 11.42
CA TRP A 756 15.14 -12.51 10.59
C TRP A 756 14.27 -12.09 9.40
N ARG A 757 13.44 -11.03 9.52
CA ARG A 757 12.63 -10.51 8.41
C ARG A 757 13.52 -9.92 7.31
N TRP A 758 14.57 -9.22 7.73
CA TRP A 758 15.58 -8.67 6.82
C TRP A 758 16.34 -9.79 6.11
N GLN A 759 16.79 -10.80 6.87
CA GLN A 759 17.52 -11.95 6.35
C GLN A 759 16.70 -12.77 5.35
N MET A 760 15.38 -12.93 5.55
CA MET A 760 14.52 -13.58 4.56
C MET A 760 14.48 -12.83 3.22
N CYS A 761 14.45 -11.50 3.25
CA CYS A 761 14.47 -10.69 2.04
C CYS A 761 15.83 -10.78 1.33
N LEU A 762 16.93 -10.71 2.07
CA LEU A 762 18.28 -10.94 1.53
C LEU A 762 18.41 -12.32 0.92
N LEU A 763 17.98 -13.37 1.64
CA LEU A 763 17.97 -14.74 1.16
C LEU A 763 17.27 -14.82 -0.21
N ARG A 764 16.11 -14.19 -0.37
CA ARG A 764 15.43 -14.15 -1.67
C ARG A 764 16.20 -13.39 -2.74
N ALA A 765 16.77 -12.23 -2.43
CA ALA A 765 17.53 -11.45 -3.41
C ALA A 765 18.74 -12.24 -3.95
N TYR A 766 19.52 -12.87 -3.05
CA TYR A 766 20.69 -13.66 -3.42
C TYR A 766 20.31 -14.97 -4.12
N TYR A 767 19.28 -15.67 -3.63
CA TYR A 767 18.87 -16.95 -4.22
C TYR A 767 18.26 -16.75 -5.61
N ASP A 768 17.49 -15.69 -5.81
CA ASP A 768 16.90 -15.38 -7.11
C ASP A 768 18.00 -15.16 -8.17
N ALA A 769 19.00 -14.33 -7.85
CA ALA A 769 20.15 -14.10 -8.72
C ALA A 769 21.01 -15.34 -8.93
N TYR A 770 21.21 -16.16 -7.89
CA TYR A 770 21.94 -17.42 -8.00
C TYR A 770 21.25 -18.39 -8.97
N VAL A 771 19.93 -18.58 -8.84
CA VAL A 771 19.16 -19.45 -9.75
C VAL A 771 19.23 -18.94 -11.19
N ARG A 772 19.20 -17.62 -11.39
CA ARG A 772 19.36 -17.00 -12.71
C ARG A 772 20.75 -17.27 -13.32
N HIS A 773 21.82 -17.05 -12.56
CA HIS A 773 23.19 -17.33 -13.01
C HIS A 773 23.39 -18.81 -13.32
N ARG A 774 22.81 -19.69 -12.49
CA ARG A 774 22.81 -21.14 -12.71
C ARG A 774 22.09 -21.50 -14.01
N LEU A 775 20.91 -20.94 -14.26
CA LEU A 775 20.15 -21.15 -15.48
C LEU A 775 20.95 -20.75 -16.73
N PHE A 776 21.64 -19.60 -16.72
CA PHE A 776 22.51 -19.20 -17.83
C PHE A 776 23.63 -20.20 -18.09
N ASN A 777 24.32 -20.62 -17.03
CA ASN A 777 25.43 -21.55 -17.17
C ASN A 777 24.96 -22.93 -17.67
N GLU A 778 23.88 -23.47 -17.09
CA GLU A 778 23.33 -24.77 -17.46
C GLU A 778 22.78 -24.76 -18.88
N THR A 779 22.09 -23.69 -19.30
CA THR A 779 21.62 -23.54 -20.69
C THR A 779 22.79 -23.50 -21.69
N ARG A 780 23.88 -22.81 -21.36
CA ARG A 780 25.08 -22.78 -22.22
C ARG A 780 25.70 -24.18 -22.36
N LEU A 781 25.85 -24.90 -21.24
CA LEU A 781 26.38 -26.26 -21.24
C LEU A 781 25.50 -27.23 -22.05
N GLU A 782 24.17 -27.10 -21.93
CA GLU A 782 23.23 -27.88 -22.75
C GLU A 782 23.40 -27.57 -24.25
N GLN A 783 23.55 -26.30 -24.63
CA GLN A 783 23.78 -25.90 -26.02
C GLN A 783 25.10 -26.46 -26.57
N GLU A 784 26.18 -26.42 -25.78
CA GLU A 784 27.48 -27.00 -26.14
C GLU A 784 27.37 -28.52 -26.32
N ALA A 785 26.74 -29.22 -25.37
CA ALA A 785 26.54 -30.67 -25.47
C ALA A 785 25.70 -31.05 -26.71
N ASN A 786 24.64 -30.31 -27.00
CA ASN A 786 23.80 -30.54 -28.18
C ASN A 786 24.56 -30.28 -29.49
N ALA A 787 25.44 -29.27 -29.52
CA ALA A 787 26.28 -29.00 -30.68
C ALA A 787 27.29 -30.13 -30.94
N GLU A 788 27.92 -30.67 -29.90
CA GLU A 788 28.83 -31.82 -30.01
C GLU A 788 28.08 -33.08 -30.46
N MET A 789 26.90 -33.36 -29.90
CA MET A 789 26.07 -34.50 -30.33
C MET A 789 25.63 -34.38 -31.79
N ALA A 790 25.32 -33.17 -32.27
CA ALA A 790 24.97 -32.92 -33.66
C ALA A 790 26.15 -33.07 -34.63
N GLN A 791 27.39 -32.84 -34.17
CA GLN A 791 28.60 -33.11 -34.97
C GLN A 791 28.95 -34.60 -35.03
N ALA A 792 28.56 -35.37 -34.00
CA ALA A 792 28.80 -36.81 -33.92
C ALA A 792 27.74 -37.67 -34.66
N ALA A 793 26.58 -37.09 -34.97
CA ALA A 793 25.49 -37.72 -35.73
C ALA A 793 25.65 -37.49 -37.24
#